data_AF-A0A2P6QK22-F1
#
_entry.id   AF-A0A2P6QK22-F1
#
_cell.length_a   1.000
_cell.length_b   1.000
_cell.length_c   1.000
_cell.angle_alpha   90.00
_cell.angle_beta   90.00
_cell.angle_gamma   90.00
#
_symmetry.space_group_name_H-M   'P 1'
#
loop_
_entity.id
_entity.type
_entity.pdbx_description
1 polymer ?
#
loop_
_entity_poly.entity_id
_entity_poly.type
_entity_poly.pdbx_seq_one_letter_code
_entity_poly.pdbx_strand_id
1 'polypeptide(L)'
;MTSSSASSSTLLDSIHTSLADLCAPHYDHSSFDPPRRFSSFAHRLQLALTHLTRSTSSPDAAFPPSVLTALRGIAADLSAAVKTMSSYSKGKIFVLIHCLSLCKSLNENTVAVSGWLALLDSAVEDLPDLRKKIADLSGDMKQAQFKVTENEERVHHTLRKEGEATQTKTSKAVESAIIMDLARALGIEPENHAELSKQIKVLRNDIAGSNSASERRILVSLERILENWAVQPNFATGLEFEDDAQISPFKNFLCPLTKEVMRDPVVLQSSQTYERSAIKYWFERCFDDGREPTCPVTGQVLQSLELKRNIGLAGAIEEWVNRNVEILVKIGVQKLSEEPLMVDGIEGVLDNVYNISEEYPHCRFRVRNAGIVVLIVKMLRNSSKSIGTHLRSKALVALVSMAKDEESKEIMLQEGITRLAIHSLIGSSEKERECAVKLLLEFSSDEACCIKIASEKGALVLLSSMAGNLEHPGLSNLAEEVLKQMEKVEGIVQHLAAAGRFNPLLTRLCEGSENVKIEMASIVGSMTLTNSSKEQIARQCAKILVEMLSNPEGRAASLKALYNLSGLDDNATILVDSAVLPALTGILFINQDTTLELKELAASTMANIVSNPGHWELASADKEGNSMQSESFIYNLLGVLPLASLPCQISIIHILYGIASSPQASESVACHIKSGEGIKTILPFLEQPEVELRIQAYRLARLLSERFGQDIADELRPCYKLSLLKDKLLDDQSADSERSDAACILANLPLSEDEVKTLLEVNFVIWIATTLKNQHQTSSGRSISRPASSMLEGLLGLLLHITKNLNPKTLSTVKEHSLITIFRHQLNYPSNPRVKQLAILGLKNLSGYGRSVAAMQSEPQLPHGLCSHLMFMCGRSSLEPSTCPIHNIPCEEDSQLCLLKSNCIKPLVDLLNDNTTSVQIAAVEALSTLVIETSSSSNFKGAVDELEQLGVIDAVITLFTEVRPGELQERTVWMIERILRVENHRHSLNQALVWALVEAFKHGNANTKRNAQDALTSLKQLSGVSGNRRSL
;
A
#
# COMPACT_ATOMS: atom_id res chain seq x y z
N MET A 1 79.57 -46.83 -16.06
CA MET A 1 80.44 -45.64 -16.06
C MET A 1 80.52 -45.14 -14.62
N THR A 2 81.67 -45.43 -14.00
CA THR A 2 82.23 -45.05 -12.69
C THR A 2 81.29 -44.72 -11.51
N SER A 3 80.98 -45.71 -10.67
CA SER A 3 80.58 -45.52 -9.26
C SER A 3 81.35 -46.49 -8.36
N SER A 4 82.01 -45.94 -7.34
CA SER A 4 82.99 -46.55 -6.44
C SER A 4 82.59 -47.92 -5.87
N SER A 5 83.51 -48.89 -5.96
CA SER A 5 83.50 -50.12 -5.17
C SER A 5 83.64 -49.78 -3.68
N ALA A 6 82.53 -49.73 -2.95
CA ALA A 6 82.54 -49.70 -1.50
C ALA A 6 83.33 -50.91 -0.97
N SER A 7 84.39 -50.68 -0.22
CA SER A 7 85.16 -51.73 0.44
C SER A 7 84.28 -52.47 1.45
N SER A 8 84.54 -53.76 1.70
CA SER A 8 83.84 -54.58 2.71
C SER A 8 83.76 -53.89 4.08
N SER A 9 84.75 -53.06 4.43
CA SER A 9 84.76 -52.23 5.64
C SER A 9 83.63 -51.20 5.68
N THR A 10 83.45 -50.40 4.62
CA THR A 10 82.42 -49.35 4.58
C THR A 10 80.98 -49.89 4.70
N LEU A 11 80.75 -51.12 4.24
CA LEU A 11 79.44 -51.78 4.36
C LEU A 11 79.15 -52.24 5.79
N LEU A 12 80.15 -52.83 6.47
CA LEU A 12 80.03 -53.23 7.87
C LEU A 12 79.88 -52.02 8.79
N ASP A 13 80.60 -50.93 8.53
CA ASP A 13 80.46 -49.66 9.25
C ASP A 13 79.04 -49.11 9.15
N SER A 14 78.43 -49.18 7.96
CA SER A 14 77.02 -48.78 7.75
C SER A 14 76.04 -49.65 8.56
N ILE A 15 76.25 -50.97 8.59
CA ILE A 15 75.41 -51.89 9.36
C ILE A 15 75.57 -51.65 10.86
N HIS A 16 76.80 -51.49 11.35
CA HIS A 16 77.07 -51.19 12.75
C HIS A 16 76.45 -49.87 13.19
N THR A 17 76.48 -48.84 12.32
CA THR A 17 75.82 -47.55 12.59
C THR A 17 74.31 -47.73 12.73
N SER A 18 73.67 -48.42 11.78
CA SER A 18 72.22 -48.68 11.85
C SER A 18 71.84 -49.51 13.08
N LEU A 19 72.65 -50.51 13.45
CA LEU A 19 72.41 -51.31 14.66
C LEU A 19 72.62 -50.51 15.95
N ALA A 20 73.59 -49.59 16.00
CA ALA A 20 73.79 -48.71 17.14
C ALA A 20 72.55 -47.83 17.40
N ASP A 21 71.94 -47.31 16.33
CA ASP A 21 70.69 -46.55 16.42
C ASP A 21 69.51 -47.42 16.86
N LEU A 22 69.36 -48.62 16.26
CA LEU A 22 68.26 -49.55 16.55
C LEU A 22 68.32 -50.17 17.96
N CYS A 23 69.53 -50.29 18.51
CA CYS A 23 69.81 -50.80 19.85
C CYS A 23 69.87 -49.71 20.93
N ALA A 24 69.41 -48.49 20.61
CA ALA A 24 69.43 -47.40 21.57
C ALA A 24 68.50 -47.68 22.77
N PRO A 25 68.91 -47.35 24.00
CA PRO A 25 68.24 -47.80 25.24
C PRO A 25 66.82 -47.24 25.42
N HIS A 26 66.45 -46.18 24.71
CA HIS A 26 65.11 -45.60 24.80
C HIS A 26 64.03 -46.49 24.15
N TYR A 27 64.39 -47.38 23.23
CA TYR A 27 63.44 -48.31 22.62
C TYR A 27 62.98 -49.40 23.58
N ASP A 28 63.82 -49.82 24.52
CA ASP A 28 63.50 -50.85 25.52
C ASP A 28 62.40 -50.40 26.49
N HIS A 29 62.27 -49.09 26.67
CA HIS A 29 61.27 -48.45 27.53
C HIS A 29 60.08 -47.84 26.76
N SER A 30 59.96 -48.12 25.46
CA SER A 30 58.83 -47.65 24.65
C SER A 30 57.48 -48.13 25.22
N SER A 31 56.47 -47.26 25.20
CA SER A 31 55.09 -47.63 25.53
C SER A 31 54.45 -48.56 24.50
N PHE A 32 54.99 -48.59 23.28
CA PHE A 32 54.56 -49.46 22.19
C PHE A 32 55.41 -50.73 22.14
N ASP A 33 54.77 -51.88 21.92
CA ASP A 33 55.43 -53.19 21.80
C ASP A 33 56.36 -53.35 20.57
N PRO A 34 55.99 -52.87 19.37
CA PRO A 34 56.80 -53.08 18.17
C PRO A 34 58.27 -52.63 18.25
N PRO A 35 58.60 -51.41 18.71
CA PRO A 35 60.00 -51.00 18.81
C PRO A 35 60.82 -51.82 19.82
N ARG A 36 60.22 -52.26 20.93
CA ARG A 36 60.90 -53.13 21.92
C ARG A 36 61.29 -54.48 21.30
N ARG A 37 60.35 -55.10 20.59
CA ARG A 37 60.58 -56.40 19.94
C ARG A 37 61.58 -56.31 18.80
N PHE A 38 61.53 -55.25 17.98
CA PHE A 38 62.49 -55.05 16.90
C PHE A 38 63.90 -54.75 17.42
N SER A 39 64.03 -53.92 18.47
CA SER A 39 65.31 -53.65 19.15
C SER A 39 65.97 -54.96 19.64
N SER A 40 65.18 -55.88 20.22
CA SER A 40 65.67 -57.20 20.64
C SER A 40 66.26 -58.03 19.48
N PHE A 41 65.62 -58.01 18.30
CA PHE A 41 66.18 -58.63 17.10
C PHE A 41 67.45 -57.93 16.62
N ALA A 42 67.50 -56.60 16.64
CA ALA A 42 68.69 -55.83 16.29
C ALA A 42 69.89 -56.17 17.21
N HIS A 43 69.67 -56.30 18.51
CA HIS A 43 70.72 -56.73 19.45
C HIS A 43 71.27 -58.13 19.13
N ARG A 44 70.38 -59.09 18.83
CA ARG A 44 70.78 -60.44 18.43
C ARG A 44 71.54 -60.44 17.10
N LEU A 45 71.13 -59.60 16.15
CA LEU A 45 71.80 -59.41 14.87
C LEU A 45 73.20 -58.81 15.04
N GLN A 46 73.34 -57.81 15.91
CA GLN A 46 74.63 -57.19 16.24
C GLN A 46 75.62 -58.21 16.80
N LEU A 47 75.17 -59.11 17.68
CA LEU A 47 76.01 -60.19 18.22
C LEU A 47 76.44 -61.18 17.12
N ALA A 48 75.52 -61.56 16.22
CA ALA A 48 75.82 -62.45 15.11
C ALA A 48 76.83 -61.85 14.13
N LEU A 49 76.66 -60.58 13.74
CA LEU A 49 77.57 -59.89 12.82
C LEU A 49 78.94 -59.59 13.45
N THR A 50 78.98 -59.25 14.74
CA THR A 50 80.27 -59.06 15.45
C THR A 50 81.06 -60.38 15.50
N HIS A 51 80.38 -61.52 15.68
CA HIS A 51 81.01 -62.84 15.62
C HIS A 51 81.48 -63.18 14.20
N LEU A 52 80.71 -62.85 13.16
CA LEU A 52 81.13 -63.01 11.75
C LEU A 52 82.42 -62.22 11.44
N THR A 53 82.48 -60.97 11.90
CA THR A 53 83.60 -60.03 11.62
C THR A 53 84.88 -60.42 12.37
N ARG A 54 84.76 -61.01 13.58
CA ARG A 54 85.91 -61.53 14.34
C ARG A 54 86.49 -62.82 13.77
N SER A 55 85.66 -63.64 13.12
CA SER A 55 86.06 -64.94 12.59
C SER A 55 86.73 -64.89 11.21
N THR A 56 86.67 -63.74 10.51
CA THR A 56 87.43 -63.51 9.27
C THR A 56 88.87 -63.07 9.58
N SER A 57 89.82 -64.00 9.42
CA SER A 57 91.24 -63.84 9.74
C SER A 57 92.05 -63.14 8.64
N SER A 58 91.68 -61.91 8.25
CA SER A 58 92.55 -60.94 7.57
C SER A 58 91.76 -59.65 7.26
N PRO A 59 92.29 -58.45 7.57
CA PRO A 59 91.63 -57.19 7.22
C PRO A 59 91.49 -56.93 5.70
N ASP A 60 92.19 -57.69 4.86
CA ASP A 60 92.16 -57.58 3.39
C ASP A 60 91.46 -58.77 2.69
N ALA A 61 90.93 -59.75 3.43
CA ALA A 61 90.19 -60.86 2.82
C ALA A 61 88.77 -60.42 2.40
N ALA A 62 88.52 -60.39 1.10
CA ALA A 62 87.19 -60.10 0.56
C ALA A 62 86.21 -61.24 0.93
N PHE A 63 85.07 -60.87 1.52
CA PHE A 63 83.98 -61.81 1.78
C PHE A 63 83.50 -62.48 0.47
N PRO A 64 83.00 -63.73 0.53
CA PRO A 64 82.35 -64.37 -0.61
C PRO A 64 81.22 -63.50 -1.21
N PRO A 65 80.98 -63.54 -2.52
CA PRO A 65 79.92 -62.75 -3.16
C PRO A 65 78.53 -62.95 -2.55
N SER A 66 78.22 -64.16 -2.07
CA SER A 66 76.97 -64.50 -1.37
C SER A 66 76.85 -63.76 -0.03
N VAL A 67 77.92 -63.73 0.76
CA VAL A 67 77.99 -62.98 2.02
C VAL A 67 77.90 -61.47 1.77
N LEU A 68 78.60 -60.93 0.75
CA LEU A 68 78.50 -59.51 0.39
C LEU A 68 77.09 -59.13 -0.06
N THR A 69 76.39 -60.02 -0.78
CA THR A 69 75.00 -59.80 -1.21
C THR A 69 74.06 -59.76 -0.01
N ALA A 70 74.18 -60.72 0.91
CA ALA A 70 73.40 -60.75 2.14
C ALA A 70 73.65 -59.51 3.02
N LEU A 71 74.91 -59.11 3.21
CA LEU A 71 75.26 -57.92 3.99
C LEU A 71 74.75 -56.63 3.35
N ARG A 72 74.76 -56.50 2.01
CA ARG A 72 74.16 -55.34 1.32
C ARG A 72 72.65 -55.26 1.53
N GLY A 73 71.97 -56.40 1.45
CA GLY A 73 70.53 -56.49 1.75
C GLY A 73 70.22 -56.10 3.20
N ILE A 74 70.96 -56.67 4.15
CA ILE A 74 70.85 -56.34 5.58
C ILE A 74 71.08 -54.84 5.81
N ALA A 75 72.10 -54.24 5.20
CA ALA A 75 72.38 -52.81 5.35
C ALA A 75 71.22 -51.92 4.86
N ALA A 76 70.63 -52.25 3.71
CA ALA A 76 69.52 -51.50 3.14
C ALA A 76 68.26 -51.58 4.02
N ASP A 77 67.87 -52.78 4.44
CA ASP A 77 66.65 -52.99 5.22
C ASP A 77 66.80 -52.53 6.68
N LEU A 78 68.01 -52.59 7.26
CA LEU A 78 68.28 -51.96 8.56
C LEU A 78 68.22 -50.44 8.48
N SER A 79 68.73 -49.82 7.41
CA SER A 79 68.59 -48.37 7.21
C SER A 79 67.13 -47.96 7.09
N ALA A 80 66.31 -48.74 6.37
CA ALA A 80 64.86 -48.54 6.31
C ALA A 80 64.21 -48.71 7.69
N ALA A 81 64.63 -49.71 8.47
CA ALA A 81 64.14 -49.93 9.82
C ALA A 81 64.52 -48.81 10.79
N VAL A 82 65.72 -48.22 10.71
CA VAL A 82 66.12 -47.03 11.50
C VAL A 82 65.15 -45.88 11.26
N LYS A 83 64.79 -45.64 9.99
CA LYS A 83 63.81 -44.59 9.64
C LYS A 83 62.45 -44.86 10.28
N THR A 84 61.95 -46.10 10.21
CA THR A 84 60.68 -46.48 10.85
C THR A 84 60.75 -46.37 12.38
N MET A 85 61.83 -46.85 13.00
CA MET A 85 62.06 -46.81 14.44
C MET A 85 62.19 -45.39 14.99
N SER A 86 62.82 -44.47 14.26
CA SER A 86 62.90 -43.05 14.63
C SER A 86 61.52 -42.36 14.68
N SER A 87 60.49 -42.95 14.05
CA SER A 87 59.12 -42.43 14.17
C SER A 87 58.46 -42.80 15.50
N TYR A 88 58.92 -43.87 16.15
CA TYR A 88 58.44 -44.27 17.49
C TYR A 88 59.03 -43.44 18.63
N SER A 89 60.08 -42.64 18.38
CA SER A 89 60.62 -41.69 19.36
C SER A 89 59.89 -40.33 19.38
N LYS A 90 58.92 -40.14 18.48
CA LYS A 90 58.00 -38.98 18.50
C LYS A 90 56.91 -39.15 19.56
N GLY A 91 56.10 -38.12 19.77
CA GLY A 91 54.98 -38.13 20.70
C GLY A 91 53.98 -39.26 20.44
N LYS A 92 53.32 -39.73 21.50
CA LYS A 92 52.41 -40.88 21.45
C LYS A 92 51.26 -40.70 20.44
N ILE A 93 50.71 -39.49 20.32
CA ILE A 93 49.64 -39.20 19.34
C ILE A 93 50.16 -39.34 17.91
N PHE A 94 51.39 -38.90 17.62
CA PHE A 94 52.01 -39.10 16.30
C PHE A 94 52.12 -40.59 15.99
N VAL A 95 52.58 -41.40 16.94
CA VAL A 95 52.66 -42.86 16.77
C VAL A 95 51.28 -43.47 16.53
N LEU A 96 50.23 -43.03 17.24
CA LEU A 96 48.84 -43.49 17.01
C LEU A 96 48.31 -43.10 15.62
N ILE A 97 48.66 -41.92 15.10
CA ILE A 97 48.30 -41.51 13.72
C ILE A 97 48.93 -42.45 12.69
N HIS A 98 50.11 -43.02 12.96
CA HIS A 98 50.87 -43.82 11.99
C HIS A 98 51.00 -45.30 12.33
N CYS A 99 50.40 -45.78 13.41
CA CYS A 99 50.69 -47.08 14.02
C CYS A 99 50.56 -48.26 13.04
N LEU A 100 49.52 -48.30 12.20
CA LEU A 100 49.34 -49.36 11.20
C LEU A 100 50.46 -49.34 10.14
N SER A 101 50.83 -48.15 9.65
CA SER A 101 51.89 -48.00 8.64
C SER A 101 53.29 -48.32 9.20
N LEU A 102 53.55 -47.96 10.45
CA LEU A 102 54.80 -48.24 11.14
C LEU A 102 54.94 -49.74 11.44
N CYS A 103 53.87 -50.39 11.94
CA CYS A 103 53.85 -51.84 12.15
C CYS A 103 54.03 -52.60 10.84
N LYS A 104 53.35 -52.18 9.75
CA LYS A 104 53.54 -52.78 8.42
C LYS A 104 54.99 -52.67 7.95
N SER A 105 55.60 -51.49 8.06
CA SER A 105 56.98 -51.25 7.67
C SER A 105 57.96 -52.09 8.50
N LEU A 106 57.75 -52.21 9.82
CA LEU A 106 58.58 -53.08 10.67
C LEU A 106 58.42 -54.56 10.32
N ASN A 107 57.21 -55.03 10.01
CA ASN A 107 56.99 -56.41 9.55
C ASN A 107 57.76 -56.67 8.24
N GLU A 108 57.64 -55.77 7.25
CA GLU A 108 58.33 -55.89 5.96
C GLU A 108 59.86 -55.92 6.14
N ASN A 109 60.41 -54.99 6.91
CA ASN A 109 61.85 -54.94 7.19
C ASN A 109 62.34 -56.19 7.95
N THR A 110 61.56 -56.69 8.91
CA THR A 110 61.92 -57.88 9.70
C THR A 110 61.94 -59.13 8.82
N VAL A 111 60.93 -59.29 7.95
CA VAL A 111 60.88 -60.40 6.98
C VAL A 111 62.03 -60.29 5.99
N ALA A 112 62.34 -59.09 5.48
CA ALA A 112 63.44 -58.88 4.54
C ALA A 112 64.80 -59.23 5.17
N VAL A 113 65.10 -58.70 6.36
CA VAL A 113 66.31 -59.05 7.13
C VAL A 113 66.38 -60.55 7.41
N SER A 114 65.25 -61.20 7.75
CA SER A 114 65.23 -62.66 7.95
C SER A 114 65.61 -63.44 6.69
N GLY A 115 65.21 -62.97 5.51
CA GLY A 115 65.55 -63.57 4.22
C GLY A 115 67.04 -63.43 3.89
N TRP A 116 67.62 -62.27 4.18
CA TRP A 116 69.06 -62.08 4.04
C TRP A 116 69.88 -62.90 5.04
N LEU A 117 69.37 -63.08 6.27
CA LEU A 117 70.00 -63.99 7.25
C LEU A 117 69.95 -65.45 6.79
N ALA A 118 68.89 -65.89 6.12
CA ALA A 118 68.84 -67.24 5.54
C ALA A 118 69.86 -67.40 4.39
N LEU A 119 70.07 -66.35 3.58
CA LEU A 119 71.13 -66.34 2.57
C LEU A 119 72.52 -66.37 3.24
N LEU A 120 72.70 -65.66 4.36
CA LEU A 120 73.95 -65.65 5.12
C LEU A 120 74.22 -67.01 5.78
N ASP A 121 73.21 -67.69 6.33
CA ASP A 121 73.30 -69.06 6.88
C ASP A 121 73.88 -70.03 5.82
N SER A 122 73.37 -69.97 4.58
CA SER A 122 73.86 -70.80 3.47
C SER A 122 75.29 -70.48 3.02
N ALA A 123 75.84 -69.32 3.41
CA ALA A 123 77.14 -68.82 2.95
C ALA A 123 78.26 -68.92 3.99
N VAL A 124 77.95 -69.35 5.22
CA VAL A 124 78.90 -69.44 6.36
C VAL A 124 78.96 -70.88 6.87
N GLU A 125 79.30 -71.83 5.98
CA GLU A 125 79.35 -73.27 6.30
C GLU A 125 80.42 -73.62 7.34
N ASP A 126 81.53 -72.86 7.38
CA ASP A 126 82.71 -73.16 8.20
C ASP A 126 82.61 -72.73 9.69
N LEU A 127 81.48 -72.13 10.13
CA LEU A 127 81.29 -71.64 11.51
C LEU A 127 79.96 -72.15 12.12
N PRO A 128 79.91 -73.37 12.69
CA PRO A 128 78.65 -74.03 13.10
C PRO A 128 77.89 -73.28 14.20
N ASP A 129 78.59 -72.68 15.18
CA ASP A 129 77.96 -71.93 16.27
C ASP A 129 77.34 -70.60 15.79
N LEU A 130 77.97 -69.95 14.81
CA LEU A 130 77.44 -68.73 14.20
C LEU A 130 76.25 -69.07 13.31
N ARG A 131 76.39 -70.14 12.53
CA ARG A 131 75.35 -70.66 11.65
C ARG A 131 74.05 -70.92 12.41
N LYS A 132 74.13 -71.62 13.55
CA LYS A 132 72.97 -71.85 14.43
C LYS A 132 72.34 -70.55 14.92
N LYS A 133 73.13 -69.58 15.39
CA LYS A 133 72.63 -68.27 15.84
C LYS A 133 71.93 -67.48 14.72
N ILE A 134 72.46 -67.52 13.50
CA ILE A 134 71.88 -66.86 12.32
C ILE A 134 70.58 -67.56 11.90
N ALA A 135 70.56 -68.90 11.87
CA ALA A 135 69.37 -69.69 11.55
C ALA A 135 68.24 -69.47 12.56
N ASP A 136 68.55 -69.51 13.87
CA ASP A 136 67.59 -69.24 14.94
C ASP A 136 67.03 -67.81 14.83
N LEU A 137 67.88 -66.81 14.61
CA LEU A 137 67.45 -65.41 14.43
C LEU A 137 66.61 -65.22 13.17
N SER A 138 67.00 -65.83 12.04
CA SER A 138 66.22 -65.81 10.80
C SER A 138 64.84 -66.43 11.01
N GLY A 139 64.76 -67.59 11.67
CA GLY A 139 63.50 -68.26 12.01
C GLY A 139 62.59 -67.40 12.88
N ASP A 140 63.13 -66.83 13.96
CA ASP A 140 62.38 -65.98 14.88
C ASP A 140 61.89 -64.69 14.22
N MET A 141 62.74 -64.04 13.41
CA MET A 141 62.35 -62.83 12.67
C MET A 141 61.30 -63.14 11.60
N LYS A 142 61.40 -64.28 10.90
CA LYS A 142 60.41 -64.70 9.90
C LYS A 142 59.04 -64.99 10.50
N GLN A 143 58.99 -65.49 11.73
CA GLN A 143 57.75 -65.77 12.46
C GLN A 143 57.23 -64.57 13.26
N ALA A 144 58.01 -63.49 13.38
CA ALA A 144 57.61 -62.31 14.12
C ALA A 144 56.44 -61.60 13.44
N GLN A 145 55.46 -61.21 14.26
CA GLN A 145 54.35 -60.34 13.84
C GLN A 145 54.29 -59.15 14.79
N PHE A 146 54.47 -57.96 14.23
CA PHE A 146 54.18 -56.69 14.88
C PHE A 146 52.70 -56.37 14.68
N LYS A 147 51.97 -56.25 15.78
CA LYS A 147 50.54 -55.93 15.79
C LYS A 147 50.30 -54.66 16.59
N VAL A 148 49.31 -53.90 16.14
CA VAL A 148 48.73 -52.78 16.89
C VAL A 148 47.65 -53.37 17.81
N THR A 149 47.50 -52.83 19.02
CA THR A 149 46.41 -53.24 19.92
C THR A 149 45.06 -52.75 19.38
N GLU A 150 43.96 -53.41 19.74
CA GLU A 150 42.61 -52.99 19.33
C GLU A 150 42.30 -51.53 19.69
N ASN A 151 42.81 -51.05 20.83
CA ASN A 151 42.65 -49.65 21.27
C ASN A 151 43.44 -48.67 20.41
N GLU A 152 44.70 -48.97 20.11
CA GLU A 152 45.53 -48.13 19.25
C GLU A 152 44.98 -48.08 17.82
N GLU A 153 44.49 -49.22 17.29
CA GLU A 153 43.87 -49.30 15.98
C GLU A 153 42.56 -48.52 15.92
N ARG A 154 41.72 -48.61 16.96
CA ARG A 154 40.49 -47.82 17.07
C ARG A 154 40.77 -46.32 17.06
N VAL A 155 41.71 -45.85 17.89
CA VAL A 155 42.06 -44.43 17.93
C VAL A 155 42.67 -43.98 16.60
N HIS A 156 43.46 -44.83 15.95
CA HIS A 156 43.97 -44.56 14.61
C HIS A 156 42.84 -44.34 13.57
N HIS A 157 41.79 -45.16 13.59
CA HIS A 157 40.62 -44.98 12.71
C HIS A 157 39.88 -43.66 12.98
N THR A 158 39.62 -43.35 14.26
CA THR A 158 38.98 -42.10 14.67
C THR A 158 39.82 -40.88 14.26
N LEU A 159 41.12 -40.89 14.53
CA LEU A 159 42.02 -39.78 14.12
C LEU A 159 42.09 -39.65 12.60
N ARG A 160 42.13 -40.76 11.84
CA ARG A 160 42.13 -40.72 10.37
C ARG A 160 40.88 -40.01 9.84
N LYS A 161 39.70 -40.33 10.38
CA LYS A 161 38.43 -39.70 10.00
C LYS A 161 38.39 -38.20 10.31
N GLU A 162 38.95 -37.77 11.43
CA GLU A 162 39.15 -36.35 11.74
C GLU A 162 40.12 -35.65 10.77
N GLY A 163 41.06 -36.40 10.18
CA GLY A 163 41.96 -35.90 9.14
C GLY A 163 41.34 -35.82 7.73
N GLU A 164 40.24 -36.55 7.48
CA GLU A 164 39.53 -36.60 6.19
C GLU A 164 38.41 -35.55 6.11
N ALA A 165 37.70 -35.29 7.21
CA ALA A 165 36.51 -34.45 7.25
C ALA A 165 36.76 -32.98 6.82
N THR A 166 35.86 -32.44 6.00
CA THR A 166 35.78 -31.01 5.66
C THR A 166 34.89 -30.28 6.67
N GLN A 167 35.47 -29.67 7.70
CA GLN A 167 34.85 -28.66 8.61
C GLN A 167 33.36 -28.84 8.99
N THR A 168 32.86 -30.08 9.11
CA THR A 168 31.53 -30.34 9.68
C THR A 168 31.66 -30.34 11.20
N LYS A 169 30.82 -29.55 11.87
CA LYS A 169 30.82 -29.43 13.33
C LYS A 169 30.40 -30.77 13.95
N THR A 170 31.34 -31.49 14.56
CA THR A 170 31.08 -32.72 15.33
C THR A 170 30.20 -32.40 16.54
N SER A 171 29.26 -33.28 16.90
CA SER A 171 28.43 -33.05 18.09
C SER A 171 29.28 -33.15 19.36
N LYS A 172 28.93 -32.37 20.39
CA LYS A 172 29.60 -32.41 21.71
C LYS A 172 29.71 -33.84 22.25
N ALA A 173 28.69 -34.68 22.03
CA ALA A 173 28.71 -36.08 22.46
C ALA A 173 29.81 -36.90 21.78
N VAL A 174 30.04 -36.70 20.48
CA VAL A 174 31.12 -37.37 19.74
C VAL A 174 32.49 -36.84 20.18
N GLU A 175 32.62 -35.52 20.34
CA GLU A 175 33.85 -34.89 20.83
C GLU A 175 34.30 -35.46 22.18
N SER A 176 33.36 -35.55 23.12
CA SER A 176 33.55 -36.17 24.43
C SER A 176 34.05 -37.62 24.33
N ALA A 177 33.46 -38.40 23.45
CA ALA A 177 33.82 -39.80 23.28
C ALA A 177 35.18 -39.98 22.59
N ILE A 178 35.54 -39.12 21.63
CA ILE A 178 36.87 -39.07 21.00
C ILE A 178 37.95 -38.80 22.06
N ILE A 179 37.72 -37.83 22.96
CA ILE A 179 38.65 -37.52 24.06
C ILE A 179 38.80 -38.71 25.00
N MET A 180 37.70 -39.39 25.37
CA MET A 180 37.77 -40.59 26.22
C MET A 180 38.57 -41.72 25.56
N ASP A 181 38.38 -41.95 24.26
CA ASP A 181 39.11 -42.98 23.51
C ASP A 181 40.60 -42.62 23.38
N LEU A 182 40.93 -41.36 23.08
CA LEU A 182 42.31 -40.87 23.01
C LEU A 182 43.02 -40.94 24.37
N ALA A 183 42.38 -40.47 25.44
CA ALA A 183 42.94 -40.50 26.79
C ALA A 183 43.28 -41.93 27.22
N ARG A 184 42.36 -42.87 26.96
CA ARG A 184 42.56 -44.29 27.23
C ARG A 184 43.76 -44.88 26.47
N ALA A 185 43.90 -44.57 25.18
CA ALA A 185 45.06 -45.04 24.40
C ALA A 185 46.39 -44.42 24.84
N LEU A 186 46.36 -43.20 25.41
CA LEU A 186 47.54 -42.55 25.96
C LEU A 186 47.91 -43.00 27.38
N GLY A 187 47.00 -43.69 28.07
CA GLY A 187 47.11 -44.06 29.48
C GLY A 187 46.88 -42.86 30.42
N ILE A 188 46.03 -41.92 30.01
CA ILE A 188 45.70 -40.69 30.74
C ILE A 188 44.25 -40.79 31.23
N GLU A 189 43.98 -40.29 32.43
CA GLU A 189 42.59 -40.15 32.90
C GLU A 189 41.83 -39.12 32.05
N PRO A 190 40.60 -39.41 31.58
CA PRO A 190 39.85 -38.50 30.70
C PRO A 190 39.59 -37.10 31.26
N GLU A 191 39.64 -36.95 32.59
CA GLU A 191 39.45 -35.68 33.31
C GLU A 191 40.74 -34.84 33.41
N ASN A 192 41.91 -35.40 33.07
CA ASN A 192 43.19 -34.71 33.15
C ASN A 192 43.46 -33.87 31.88
N HIS A 193 42.72 -32.76 31.76
CA HIS A 193 42.84 -31.82 30.64
C HIS A 193 44.27 -31.29 30.44
N ALA A 194 45.01 -31.07 31.53
CA ALA A 194 46.36 -30.50 31.47
C ALA A 194 47.34 -31.44 30.75
N GLU A 195 47.30 -32.74 31.08
CA GLU A 195 48.17 -33.73 30.43
C GLU A 195 47.74 -34.00 28.98
N LEU A 196 46.44 -34.03 28.68
CA LEU A 196 45.95 -34.13 27.28
C LEU A 196 46.40 -32.93 26.42
N SER A 197 46.28 -31.72 26.96
CA SER A 197 46.77 -30.49 26.30
C SER A 197 48.27 -30.56 26.02
N LYS A 198 49.04 -31.08 26.97
CA LYS A 198 50.48 -31.28 26.81
C LYS A 198 50.80 -32.27 25.69
N GLN A 199 50.10 -33.40 25.59
CA GLN A 199 50.30 -34.36 24.50
C GLN A 199 49.95 -33.78 23.12
N ILE A 200 48.91 -32.96 23.02
CA ILE A 200 48.55 -32.27 21.76
C ILE A 200 49.62 -31.23 21.38
N LYS A 201 50.20 -30.51 22.35
CA LYS A 201 51.35 -29.62 22.10
C LYS A 201 52.58 -30.38 21.60
N VAL A 202 52.85 -31.58 22.11
CA VAL A 202 53.93 -32.45 21.60
C VAL A 202 53.66 -32.83 20.15
N LEU A 203 52.43 -33.24 19.81
CA LEU A 203 52.04 -33.53 18.42
C LEU A 203 52.29 -32.33 17.50
N ARG A 204 51.91 -31.11 17.93
CA ARG A 204 52.12 -29.87 17.16
C ARG A 204 53.60 -29.69 16.79
N ASN A 205 54.50 -29.95 17.73
CA ASN A 205 55.95 -29.88 17.48
C ASN A 205 56.41 -30.99 16.53
N ASP A 206 55.91 -32.22 16.70
CA ASP A 206 56.29 -33.39 15.88
C ASP A 206 55.91 -33.27 14.39
N ILE A 207 54.87 -32.47 14.08
CA ILE A 207 54.33 -32.26 12.72
C ILE A 207 54.66 -30.88 12.14
N ALA A 208 55.33 -29.98 12.88
CA ALA A 208 55.62 -28.61 12.43
C ALA A 208 56.39 -28.54 11.09
N GLY A 209 57.21 -29.55 10.80
CA GLY A 209 57.93 -29.70 9.52
C GLY A 209 57.29 -30.67 8.51
N SER A 210 56.12 -31.23 8.81
CA SER A 210 55.44 -32.20 7.94
C SER A 210 54.56 -31.51 6.88
N ASN A 211 54.54 -32.07 5.66
CA ASN A 211 53.66 -31.61 4.57
C ASN A 211 52.32 -32.36 4.50
N SER A 212 52.03 -33.25 5.46
CA SER A 212 50.79 -34.01 5.46
C SER A 212 49.58 -33.13 5.82
N ALA A 213 48.70 -32.90 4.85
CA ALA A 213 47.45 -32.17 5.07
C ALA A 213 46.49 -32.89 6.02
N SER A 214 46.57 -34.22 6.14
CA SER A 214 45.75 -34.98 7.10
C SER A 214 46.23 -34.75 8.53
N GLU A 215 47.54 -34.81 8.79
CA GLU A 215 48.10 -34.58 10.14
C GLU A 215 47.77 -33.18 10.68
N ARG A 216 47.85 -32.15 9.83
CA ARG A 216 47.48 -30.78 10.20
C ARG A 216 45.99 -30.67 10.52
N ARG A 217 45.12 -31.34 9.75
CA ARG A 217 43.68 -31.39 10.01
C ARG A 217 43.36 -32.10 11.32
N ILE A 218 44.05 -33.21 11.60
CA ILE A 218 43.93 -33.95 12.88
C ILE A 218 44.30 -33.03 14.05
N LEU A 219 45.43 -32.32 13.96
CA LEU A 219 45.85 -31.39 15.01
C LEU A 219 44.79 -30.31 15.26
N VAL A 220 44.31 -29.66 14.19
CA VAL A 220 43.28 -28.61 14.30
C VAL A 220 41.99 -29.16 14.92
N SER A 221 41.55 -30.36 14.53
CA SER A 221 40.35 -30.97 15.12
C SER A 221 40.57 -31.28 16.60
N LEU A 222 41.70 -31.88 16.97
CA LEU A 222 42.01 -32.19 18.38
C LEU A 222 42.10 -30.94 19.26
N GLU A 223 42.69 -29.85 18.76
CA GLU A 223 42.76 -28.56 19.48
C GLU A 223 41.35 -28.00 19.73
N ARG A 224 40.50 -28.00 18.71
CA ARG A 224 39.09 -27.56 18.79
C ARG A 224 38.27 -28.43 19.73
N ILE A 225 38.41 -29.76 19.65
CA ILE A 225 37.71 -30.71 20.52
C ILE A 225 38.11 -30.49 21.97
N LEU A 226 39.40 -30.26 22.24
CA LEU A 226 39.90 -30.04 23.60
C LEU A 226 39.37 -28.71 24.18
N GLU A 227 39.31 -27.64 23.38
CA GLU A 227 38.73 -26.35 23.79
C GLU A 227 37.26 -26.49 24.18
N ASN A 228 36.46 -27.18 23.35
CA ASN A 228 35.05 -27.44 23.63
C ASN A 228 34.84 -28.30 24.89
N TRP A 229 35.73 -29.28 25.12
CA TRP A 229 35.68 -30.18 26.27
C TRP A 229 36.09 -29.49 27.58
N ALA A 230 37.01 -28.51 27.53
CA ALA A 230 37.50 -27.78 28.71
C ALA A 230 36.46 -26.82 29.32
N VAL A 231 35.38 -26.52 28.60
CA VAL A 231 34.26 -25.73 29.12
C VAL A 231 33.50 -26.60 30.14
N GLN A 232 33.69 -26.31 31.42
CA GLN A 232 32.80 -26.80 32.48
C GLN A 232 31.36 -26.50 32.06
N PRO A 233 30.39 -27.41 32.29
CA PRO A 233 29.01 -27.05 32.06
C PRO A 233 28.72 -25.80 32.88
N ASN A 234 28.46 -24.67 32.21
CA ASN A 234 27.82 -23.56 32.88
C ASN A 234 26.52 -24.14 33.42
N PHE A 235 26.40 -24.22 34.74
CA PHE A 235 25.14 -24.57 35.41
C PHE A 235 24.05 -23.53 35.20
N ALA A 236 24.26 -22.59 34.28
CA ALA A 236 23.25 -21.74 33.69
C ALA A 236 22.27 -22.57 32.86
N THR A 237 21.44 -23.39 33.52
CA THR A 237 19.99 -23.15 33.34
C THR A 237 19.84 -21.66 33.56
N GLY A 238 19.36 -20.89 32.58
CA GLY A 238 19.32 -19.42 32.60
C GLY A 238 18.41 -18.84 33.69
N LEU A 239 18.69 -19.18 34.94
CA LEU A 239 17.96 -18.95 36.18
C LEU A 239 18.98 -18.30 37.11
N GLU A 240 19.39 -17.06 36.81
CA GLU A 240 20.21 -16.27 37.73
C GLU A 240 19.31 -15.81 38.90
N PHE A 241 19.24 -16.64 39.93
CA PHE A 241 18.90 -16.22 41.29
C PHE A 241 19.97 -16.74 42.25
N GLU A 242 20.11 -16.08 43.40
CA GLU A 242 21.01 -16.45 44.49
C GLU A 242 21.05 -17.98 44.68
N ASP A 243 22.26 -18.54 44.60
CA ASP A 243 22.64 -19.96 44.51
C ASP A 243 22.00 -20.92 45.56
N ASP A 244 21.21 -20.42 46.51
CA ASP A 244 20.76 -21.18 47.69
C ASP A 244 19.35 -21.80 47.57
N ALA A 245 18.54 -21.45 46.57
CA ALA A 245 17.15 -21.94 46.48
C ALA A 245 16.94 -23.18 45.60
N GLN A 246 17.75 -23.37 44.54
CA GLN A 246 17.54 -24.46 43.57
C GLN A 246 18.37 -25.71 43.92
N ILE A 247 17.76 -26.89 43.79
CA ILE A 247 18.45 -28.16 44.07
C ILE A 247 19.39 -28.45 42.90
N SER A 248 20.70 -28.46 43.16
CA SER A 248 21.70 -28.82 42.14
C SER A 248 21.50 -30.27 41.63
N PRO A 249 21.74 -30.53 40.34
CA PRO A 249 21.58 -31.88 39.81
C PRO A 249 22.66 -32.79 40.40
N PHE A 250 22.27 -33.98 40.82
CA PHE A 250 23.25 -35.00 41.24
C PHE A 250 24.13 -35.36 40.05
N LYS A 251 25.42 -35.64 40.30
CA LYS A 251 26.39 -36.01 39.24
C LYS A 251 25.89 -37.16 38.35
N ASN A 252 25.16 -38.11 38.92
CA ASN A 252 24.60 -39.27 38.22
C ASN A 252 23.45 -38.93 37.26
N PHE A 253 22.88 -37.72 37.34
CA PHE A 253 21.85 -37.25 36.42
C PHE A 253 22.44 -36.75 35.11
N LEU A 254 23.73 -36.41 35.11
CA LEU A 254 24.42 -35.86 33.96
C LEU A 254 24.82 -36.96 32.99
N CYS A 255 24.48 -36.79 31.71
CA CYS A 255 24.97 -37.66 30.67
C CYS A 255 26.50 -37.51 30.55
N PRO A 256 27.28 -38.61 30.59
CA PRO A 256 28.74 -38.54 30.47
C PRO A 256 29.24 -37.90 29.17
N LEU A 257 28.43 -37.96 28.10
CA LEU A 257 28.73 -37.41 26.77
C LEU A 257 28.37 -35.94 26.62
N THR A 258 27.14 -35.52 27.02
CA THR A 258 26.69 -34.13 26.83
C THR A 258 27.04 -33.22 28.00
N LYS A 259 27.26 -33.79 29.18
CA LYS A 259 27.42 -33.11 30.48
C LYS A 259 26.16 -32.34 30.92
N GLU A 260 25.00 -32.72 30.39
CA GLU A 260 23.70 -32.13 30.71
C GLU A 260 22.81 -33.16 31.41
N VAL A 261 21.80 -32.71 32.17
CA VAL A 261 20.81 -33.59 32.81
C VAL A 261 20.08 -34.41 31.75
N MET A 262 20.07 -35.73 31.92
CA MET A 262 19.42 -36.65 30.98
C MET A 262 17.91 -36.47 30.98
N ARG A 263 17.30 -36.36 29.79
CA ARG A 263 15.83 -36.35 29.63
C ARG A 263 15.31 -37.76 29.37
N ASP A 264 16.06 -38.56 28.63
CA ASP A 264 15.78 -39.97 28.38
C ASP A 264 17.01 -40.83 28.73
N PRO A 265 17.25 -41.09 30.03
CA PRO A 265 18.39 -41.88 30.48
C PRO A 265 18.23 -43.34 30.04
N VAL A 266 19.18 -43.83 29.25
CA VAL A 266 19.28 -45.22 28.79
C VAL A 266 20.55 -45.88 29.29
N VAL A 267 20.41 -47.09 29.81
CA VAL A 267 21.52 -47.91 30.32
C VAL A 267 22.02 -48.86 29.24
N LEU A 268 23.34 -48.92 29.08
CA LEU A 268 24.02 -49.88 28.22
C LEU A 268 24.31 -51.20 28.97
N GLN A 269 24.70 -52.24 28.22
CA GLN A 269 25.21 -53.50 28.80
C GLN A 269 26.38 -53.26 29.79
N SER A 270 27.16 -52.19 29.59
CA SER A 270 28.26 -51.81 30.49
C SER A 270 27.81 -51.16 31.80
N SER A 271 26.52 -51.15 32.11
CA SER A 271 25.90 -50.49 33.27
C SER A 271 26.12 -48.98 33.35
N GLN A 272 26.53 -48.35 32.25
CA GLN A 272 26.66 -46.88 32.16
C GLN A 272 25.39 -46.31 31.54
N THR A 273 24.95 -45.16 32.06
CA THR A 273 23.72 -44.49 31.61
C THR A 273 24.05 -43.23 30.82
N TYR A 274 23.34 -43.02 29.70
CA TYR A 274 23.53 -41.90 28.80
C TYR A 274 22.18 -41.32 28.38
N GLU A 275 22.20 -40.09 27.88
CA GLU A 275 21.08 -39.56 27.11
C GLU A 275 20.92 -40.36 25.81
N ARG A 276 19.70 -40.83 25.51
CA ARG A 276 19.43 -41.72 24.36
C ARG A 276 19.90 -41.13 23.04
N SER A 277 19.59 -39.86 22.80
CA SER A 277 19.97 -39.19 21.54
C SER A 277 21.49 -39.13 21.37
N ALA A 278 22.22 -38.79 22.44
CA ALA A 278 23.67 -38.68 22.43
C ALA A 278 24.37 -40.04 22.16
N ILE A 279 23.92 -41.11 22.82
CA ILE A 279 24.56 -42.43 22.65
C ILE A 279 24.23 -43.09 21.31
N LYS A 280 23.02 -42.88 20.77
CA LYS A 280 22.67 -43.33 19.41
C LYS A 280 23.57 -42.69 18.36
N TYR A 281 23.74 -41.37 18.46
CA TYR A 281 24.62 -40.65 17.55
C TYR A 281 26.08 -41.11 17.65
N TRP A 282 26.55 -41.48 18.85
CA TRP A 282 27.86 -42.11 19.00
C TRP A 282 27.96 -43.47 18.30
N PHE A 283 26.92 -44.30 18.35
CA PHE A 283 26.89 -45.57 17.63
C PHE A 283 26.93 -45.37 16.12
N GLU A 284 26.14 -44.44 15.59
CA GLU A 284 26.16 -44.04 14.18
C GLU A 284 27.57 -43.63 13.75
N ARG A 285 28.23 -42.76 14.55
CA ARG A 285 29.63 -42.37 14.30
C ARG A 285 30.59 -43.55 14.30
N CYS A 286 30.44 -44.52 15.20
CA CYS A 286 31.28 -45.73 15.21
C CYS A 286 31.13 -46.52 13.91
N PHE A 287 29.90 -46.65 13.38
CA PHE A 287 29.65 -47.33 12.12
C PHE A 287 30.27 -46.60 10.92
N ASP A 288 30.15 -45.26 10.87
CA ASP A 288 30.76 -44.43 9.83
C ASP A 288 32.31 -44.52 9.84
N ASP A 289 32.88 -44.72 11.02
CA ASP A 289 34.31 -44.92 11.24
C ASP A 289 34.77 -46.36 10.89
N GLY A 290 33.83 -47.27 10.56
CA GLY A 290 34.11 -48.66 10.22
C GLY A 290 34.51 -49.52 11.42
N ARG A 291 34.07 -49.14 12.63
CA ARG A 291 34.43 -49.82 13.88
C ARG A 291 33.22 -50.29 14.67
N GLU A 292 33.44 -51.27 15.54
CA GLU A 292 32.40 -51.74 16.45
C GLU A 292 32.05 -50.68 17.50
N PRO A 293 30.75 -50.50 17.83
CA PRO A 293 30.35 -49.53 18.85
C PRO A 293 30.87 -49.92 20.23
N THR A 294 31.49 -48.95 20.89
CA THR A 294 32.05 -49.10 22.23
C THR A 294 31.30 -48.25 23.23
N CYS A 295 31.24 -48.69 24.48
CA CYS A 295 30.85 -47.81 25.58
C CYS A 295 31.88 -46.67 25.71
N PRO A 296 31.48 -45.39 25.59
CA PRO A 296 32.42 -44.26 25.64
C PRO A 296 33.26 -44.22 26.93
N VAL A 297 32.63 -44.47 28.08
CA VAL A 297 33.30 -44.39 29.39
C VAL A 297 34.22 -45.60 29.61
N THR A 298 33.72 -46.83 29.45
CA THR A 298 34.50 -48.03 29.77
C THR A 298 35.44 -48.45 28.63
N GLY A 299 35.18 -48.01 27.40
CA GLY A 299 35.93 -48.41 26.21
C GLY A 299 35.67 -49.84 25.74
N GLN A 300 34.73 -50.57 26.38
CA GLN A 300 34.39 -51.94 26.04
C GLN A 300 33.52 -51.99 24.78
N VAL A 301 33.83 -52.94 23.88
CA VAL A 301 32.98 -53.27 22.72
C VAL A 301 31.64 -53.82 23.20
N LEU A 302 30.55 -53.29 22.67
CA LEU A 302 29.20 -53.67 23.06
C LEU A 302 28.73 -54.87 22.22
N GLN A 303 28.35 -55.97 22.87
CA GLN A 303 27.78 -57.14 22.19
C GLN A 303 26.32 -56.92 21.78
N SER A 304 25.63 -55.98 22.45
CA SER A 304 24.28 -55.56 22.14
C SER A 304 24.17 -54.03 22.20
N LEU A 305 23.46 -53.46 21.22
CA LEU A 305 23.14 -52.03 21.13
C LEU A 305 21.73 -51.71 21.63
N GLU A 306 21.10 -52.66 22.33
CA GLU A 306 19.80 -52.48 22.94
C GLU A 306 19.86 -51.39 24.02
N LEU A 307 19.11 -50.30 23.80
CA LEU A 307 19.03 -49.17 24.73
C LEU A 307 17.85 -49.34 25.67
N LYS A 308 18.11 -49.86 26.87
CA LYS A 308 17.09 -50.03 27.92
C LYS A 308 16.92 -48.72 28.67
N ARG A 309 15.68 -48.24 28.82
CA ARG A 309 15.40 -47.04 29.63
C ARG A 309 15.73 -47.32 31.09
N ASN A 310 16.53 -46.46 31.72
CA ASN A 310 16.80 -46.53 33.15
C ASN A 310 15.62 -45.88 33.90
N ILE A 311 14.57 -46.67 34.14
CA ILE A 311 13.30 -46.18 34.72
C ILE A 311 13.53 -45.55 36.10
N GLY A 312 14.39 -46.13 36.94
CA GLY A 312 14.70 -45.60 38.26
C GLY A 312 15.38 -44.24 38.20
N LEU A 313 16.39 -44.09 37.33
CA LEU A 313 17.06 -42.79 37.15
C LEU A 313 16.13 -41.76 36.50
N ALA A 314 15.32 -42.17 35.52
CA ALA A 314 14.32 -41.31 34.91
C ALA A 314 13.34 -40.76 35.96
N GLY A 315 12.83 -41.63 36.84
CA GLY A 315 11.95 -41.22 37.94
C GLY A 315 12.64 -40.29 38.94
N ALA A 316 13.90 -40.56 39.30
CA ALA A 316 14.67 -39.70 40.21
C ALA A 316 14.96 -38.30 39.60
N ILE A 317 15.27 -38.24 38.30
CA ILE A 317 15.43 -36.98 37.58
C ILE A 317 14.10 -36.24 37.50
N GLU A 318 13.01 -36.93 37.17
CA GLU A 318 11.67 -36.35 37.14
C GLU A 318 11.24 -35.80 38.51
N GLU A 319 11.53 -36.51 39.59
CA GLU A 319 11.25 -36.05 40.95
C GLU A 319 12.09 -34.81 41.32
N TRP A 320 13.35 -34.76 40.90
CA TRP A 320 14.22 -33.59 41.06
C TRP A 320 13.71 -32.38 40.26
N VAL A 321 13.32 -32.58 39.00
CA VAL A 321 12.68 -31.54 38.18
C VAL A 321 11.42 -31.05 38.87
N ASN A 322 10.53 -31.94 39.31
CA ASN A 322 9.28 -31.59 39.96
C ASN A 322 9.50 -30.75 41.23
N ARG A 323 10.51 -31.07 42.05
CA ARG A 323 10.86 -30.28 43.23
C ARG A 323 11.38 -28.89 42.86
N ASN A 324 12.27 -28.81 41.88
CA ASN A 324 12.78 -27.52 41.41
C ASN A 324 11.65 -26.66 40.82
N VAL A 325 10.77 -27.23 40.01
CA VAL A 325 9.58 -26.54 39.49
C VAL A 325 8.71 -26.03 40.66
N GLU A 326 8.48 -26.85 41.69
CA GLU A 326 7.69 -26.43 42.84
C GLU A 326 8.32 -25.25 43.60
N ILE A 327 9.64 -25.25 43.77
CA ILE A 327 10.38 -24.13 44.37
C ILE A 327 10.23 -22.87 43.50
N LEU A 328 10.47 -22.97 42.19
CA LEU A 328 10.37 -21.84 41.27
C LEU A 328 8.94 -21.28 41.21
N VAL A 329 7.93 -22.15 41.24
CA VAL A 329 6.51 -21.76 41.30
C VAL A 329 6.20 -21.03 42.61
N LYS A 330 6.69 -21.52 43.76
CA LYS A 330 6.52 -20.83 45.06
C LYS A 330 7.16 -19.43 45.06
N ILE A 331 8.38 -19.31 44.55
CA ILE A 331 9.07 -18.03 44.39
C ILE A 331 8.28 -17.10 43.46
N GLY A 332 7.79 -17.64 42.34
CA GLY A 332 7.00 -16.88 41.36
C GLY A 332 5.70 -16.33 41.96
N VAL A 333 4.96 -17.16 42.71
CA VAL A 333 3.74 -16.72 43.42
C VAL A 333 4.09 -15.65 44.45
N GLN A 334 5.15 -15.83 45.24
CA GLN A 334 5.57 -14.85 46.25
C GLN A 334 5.85 -13.49 45.60
N LYS A 335 6.76 -13.44 44.62
CA LYS A 335 7.18 -12.18 43.99
C LYS A 335 6.06 -11.48 43.21
N LEU A 336 5.21 -12.24 42.50
CA LEU A 336 4.11 -11.65 41.72
C LEU A 336 2.91 -11.22 42.59
N SER A 337 2.84 -11.67 43.84
CA SER A 337 1.77 -11.31 44.78
C SER A 337 2.16 -10.16 45.74
N GLU A 338 3.39 -9.66 45.68
CA GLU A 338 3.85 -8.56 46.53
C GLU A 338 3.20 -7.23 46.12
N GLU A 339 2.71 -6.47 47.12
CA GLU A 339 2.19 -5.12 46.94
C GLU A 339 2.96 -4.12 47.83
N PRO A 340 3.66 -3.10 47.26
CA PRO A 340 3.79 -2.80 45.85
C PRO A 340 4.75 -3.76 45.13
N LEU A 341 4.45 -4.00 43.84
CA LEU A 341 5.16 -4.96 43.00
C LEU A 341 6.60 -4.50 42.74
N MET A 342 7.58 -5.21 43.30
CA MET A 342 9.00 -4.90 43.12
C MET A 342 9.49 -5.45 41.79
N VAL A 343 10.01 -4.58 40.92
CA VAL A 343 10.46 -4.95 39.56
C VAL A 343 11.66 -5.90 39.60
N ASP A 344 12.48 -5.79 40.65
CA ASP A 344 13.68 -6.59 40.86
C ASP A 344 13.33 -8.08 41.01
N GLY A 345 13.82 -8.88 40.06
CA GLY A 345 13.60 -10.33 40.05
C GLY A 345 12.27 -10.80 39.43
N ILE A 346 11.42 -9.91 38.90
CA ILE A 346 10.27 -10.34 38.06
C ILE A 346 10.77 -10.97 36.77
N GLU A 347 11.81 -10.40 36.15
CA GLU A 347 12.37 -10.92 34.90
C GLU A 347 12.70 -12.41 35.02
N GLY A 348 13.42 -12.78 36.09
CA GLY A 348 13.74 -14.18 36.35
C GLY A 348 12.50 -15.03 36.61
N VAL A 349 11.44 -14.51 37.26
CA VAL A 349 10.16 -15.26 37.39
C VAL A 349 9.53 -15.54 36.01
N LEU A 350 9.52 -14.56 35.11
CA LEU A 350 8.98 -14.72 33.77
C LEU A 350 9.81 -15.70 32.94
N ASP A 351 11.13 -15.64 33.06
CA ASP A 351 12.04 -16.60 32.42
C ASP A 351 11.86 -18.01 33.00
N ASN A 352 11.65 -18.15 34.32
CA ASN A 352 11.31 -19.43 34.95
C ASN A 352 10.03 -20.02 34.35
N VAL A 353 8.97 -19.21 34.23
CA VAL A 353 7.68 -19.67 33.66
C VAL A 353 7.86 -20.14 32.22
N TYR A 354 8.58 -19.36 31.41
CA TYR A 354 8.91 -19.74 30.04
C TYR A 354 9.71 -21.05 29.99
N ASN A 355 10.79 -21.16 30.76
CA ASN A 355 11.64 -22.35 30.79
C ASN A 355 10.88 -23.59 31.27
N ILE A 356 10.05 -23.47 32.31
CA ILE A 356 9.18 -24.57 32.76
C ILE A 356 8.26 -25.02 31.63
N SER A 357 7.63 -24.08 30.93
CA SER A 357 6.66 -24.39 29.90
C SER A 357 7.30 -24.99 28.62
N GLU A 358 8.49 -24.55 28.23
CA GLU A 358 9.18 -25.08 27.03
C GLU A 358 10.00 -26.35 27.33
N GLU A 359 10.75 -26.39 28.43
CA GLU A 359 11.61 -27.53 28.76
C GLU A 359 10.83 -28.68 29.41
N TYR A 360 9.80 -28.35 30.19
CA TYR A 360 8.98 -29.32 30.94
C TYR A 360 7.47 -29.11 30.68
N PRO A 361 6.95 -29.33 29.45
CA PRO A 361 5.55 -29.08 29.11
C PRO A 361 4.53 -29.78 30.04
N HIS A 362 4.87 -30.97 30.56
CA HIS A 362 4.06 -31.72 31.50
C HIS A 362 3.93 -31.03 32.88
N CYS A 363 4.74 -30.01 33.16
CA CYS A 363 4.68 -29.22 34.40
C CYS A 363 3.84 -27.92 34.26
N ARG A 364 3.32 -27.58 33.07
CA ARG A 364 2.50 -26.36 32.87
C ARG A 364 1.32 -26.28 33.84
N PHE A 365 0.69 -27.41 34.15
CA PHE A 365 -0.43 -27.46 35.10
C PHE A 365 -0.03 -26.98 36.51
N ARG A 366 1.24 -27.11 36.92
CA ARG A 366 1.71 -26.62 38.22
C ARG A 366 1.75 -25.09 38.25
N VAL A 367 2.24 -24.47 37.17
CA VAL A 367 2.23 -23.01 36.99
C VAL A 367 0.79 -22.48 36.94
N ARG A 368 -0.08 -23.16 36.18
CA ARG A 368 -1.50 -22.85 36.06
C ARG A 368 -2.22 -22.93 37.41
N ASN A 369 -2.15 -24.08 38.11
CA ASN A 369 -2.86 -24.31 39.36
C ASN A 369 -2.35 -23.45 40.52
N ALA A 370 -1.10 -22.99 40.46
CA ALA A 370 -0.56 -22.02 41.39
C ALA A 370 -1.07 -20.58 41.16
N GLY A 371 -1.85 -20.34 40.09
CA GLY A 371 -2.41 -19.03 39.77
C GLY A 371 -1.43 -18.06 39.12
N ILE A 372 -0.22 -18.50 38.73
CA ILE A 372 0.81 -17.62 38.16
C ILE A 372 0.34 -16.97 36.86
N VAL A 373 -0.39 -17.70 36.00
CA VAL A 373 -0.95 -17.15 34.75
C VAL A 373 -1.83 -15.93 35.05
N VAL A 374 -2.72 -16.04 36.03
CA VAL A 374 -3.60 -14.94 36.48
C VAL A 374 -2.77 -13.77 37.01
N LEU A 375 -1.74 -14.04 37.82
CA LEU A 375 -0.86 -13.01 38.37
C LEU A 375 -0.09 -12.25 37.29
N ILE A 376 0.42 -12.93 36.26
CA ILE A 376 1.11 -12.27 35.13
C ILE A 376 0.14 -11.36 34.36
N VAL A 377 -1.09 -11.83 34.09
CA VAL A 377 -2.12 -11.00 33.41
C VAL A 377 -2.51 -9.78 34.25
N LYS A 378 -2.68 -9.95 35.57
CA LYS A 378 -2.94 -8.84 36.50
C LYS A 378 -1.78 -7.85 36.57
N MET A 379 -0.53 -8.33 36.56
CA MET A 379 0.66 -7.49 36.50
C MET A 379 0.67 -6.62 35.23
N LEU A 380 0.40 -7.22 34.06
CA LEU A 380 0.28 -6.47 32.79
C LEU A 380 -0.83 -5.41 32.84
N ARG A 381 -1.95 -5.71 33.50
CA ARG A 381 -3.09 -4.78 33.65
C ARG A 381 -2.77 -3.63 34.59
N ASN A 382 -2.28 -3.92 35.80
CA ASN A 382 -2.16 -2.97 36.90
C ASN A 382 -0.86 -2.15 36.83
N SER A 383 0.20 -2.70 36.24
CA SER A 383 1.55 -2.11 36.24
C SER A 383 2.03 -1.71 34.84
N SER A 384 1.12 -1.55 33.86
CA SER A 384 1.43 -1.28 32.45
C SER A 384 2.38 -0.09 32.21
N LYS A 385 2.29 0.95 33.04
CA LYS A 385 3.12 2.17 32.96
C LYS A 385 4.49 2.02 33.62
N SER A 386 4.65 1.13 34.61
CA SER A 386 5.87 1.06 35.45
C SER A 386 6.86 -0.03 35.02
N ILE A 387 6.41 -1.16 34.47
CA ILE A 387 7.28 -2.32 34.15
C ILE A 387 8.14 -2.16 32.88
N GLY A 388 7.90 -1.13 32.06
CA GLY A 388 8.63 -0.92 30.80
C GLY A 388 8.34 -1.96 29.69
N THR A 389 8.88 -1.73 28.49
CA THR A 389 8.63 -2.56 27.30
C THR A 389 9.32 -3.92 27.36
N HIS A 390 10.47 -4.01 28.02
CA HIS A 390 11.26 -5.25 28.17
C HIS A 390 10.50 -6.31 28.96
N LEU A 391 10.03 -5.97 30.18
CA LEU A 391 9.26 -6.90 31.00
C LEU A 391 7.89 -7.23 30.41
N ARG A 392 7.24 -6.28 29.72
CA ARG A 392 6.04 -6.58 28.94
C ARG A 392 6.30 -7.63 27.88
N SER A 393 7.42 -7.51 27.14
CA SER A 393 7.81 -8.51 26.14
C SER A 393 8.06 -9.88 26.79
N LYS A 394 8.82 -9.94 27.89
CA LYS A 394 9.07 -11.18 28.65
C LYS A 394 7.78 -11.83 29.18
N ALA A 395 6.85 -11.02 29.69
CA ALA A 395 5.56 -11.50 30.18
C ALA A 395 4.71 -12.07 29.05
N LEU A 396 4.67 -11.39 27.90
CA LEU A 396 3.98 -11.90 26.72
C LEU A 396 4.63 -13.20 26.20
N VAL A 397 5.95 -13.31 26.19
CA VAL A 397 6.66 -14.56 25.82
C VAL A 397 6.28 -15.72 26.75
N ALA A 398 6.27 -15.49 28.06
CA ALA A 398 5.86 -16.49 29.04
C ALA A 398 4.39 -16.90 28.81
N LEU A 399 3.49 -15.94 28.55
CA LEU A 399 2.09 -16.22 28.24
C LEU A 399 1.89 -16.95 26.91
N VAL A 400 2.62 -16.61 25.85
CA VAL A 400 2.61 -17.34 24.57
C VAL A 400 3.01 -18.80 24.79
N SER A 401 4.04 -19.04 25.60
CA SER A 401 4.45 -20.41 25.92
C SER A 401 3.39 -21.16 26.73
N MET A 402 2.81 -20.51 27.74
CA MET A 402 1.72 -21.09 28.55
C MET A 402 0.43 -21.29 27.75
N ALA A 403 0.18 -20.49 26.71
CA ALA A 403 -0.97 -20.64 25.83
C ALA A 403 -0.95 -21.98 25.07
N LYS A 404 0.17 -22.71 24.99
CA LYS A 404 0.19 -24.09 24.45
C LYS A 404 -0.60 -25.10 25.30
N ASP A 405 -1.10 -24.71 26.47
CA ASP A 405 -1.99 -25.46 27.34
C ASP A 405 -3.41 -24.85 27.30
N GLU A 406 -4.40 -25.63 26.88
CA GLU A 406 -5.77 -25.14 26.62
C GLU A 406 -6.45 -24.56 27.87
N GLU A 407 -6.31 -25.20 29.05
CA GLU A 407 -6.85 -24.64 30.29
C GLU A 407 -6.19 -23.29 30.65
N SER A 408 -4.90 -23.11 30.34
CA SER A 408 -4.23 -21.82 30.51
C SER A 408 -4.76 -20.78 29.52
N LYS A 409 -5.07 -21.15 28.26
CA LYS A 409 -5.73 -20.23 27.31
C LYS A 409 -7.06 -19.74 27.86
N GLU A 410 -7.91 -20.64 28.35
CA GLU A 410 -9.22 -20.28 28.93
C GLU A 410 -9.09 -19.28 30.08
N ILE A 411 -8.15 -19.52 31.01
CA ILE A 411 -7.87 -18.63 32.13
C ILE A 411 -7.40 -17.25 31.63
N MET A 412 -6.49 -17.19 30.66
CA MET A 412 -6.03 -15.92 30.10
C MET A 412 -7.17 -15.13 29.44
N LEU A 413 -8.06 -15.82 28.72
CA LEU A 413 -9.23 -15.23 28.08
C LEU A 413 -10.25 -14.69 29.11
N GLN A 414 -10.49 -15.42 30.20
CA GLN A 414 -11.32 -14.96 31.32
C GLN A 414 -10.72 -13.71 31.98
N GLU A 415 -9.40 -13.64 32.07
CA GLU A 415 -8.66 -12.48 32.57
C GLU A 415 -8.45 -11.37 31.52
N GLY A 416 -9.10 -11.42 30.36
CA GLY A 416 -9.11 -10.33 29.39
C GLY A 416 -7.75 -10.05 28.74
N ILE A 417 -6.94 -11.09 28.49
CA ILE A 417 -5.62 -10.96 27.87
C ILE A 417 -5.66 -10.33 26.46
N THR A 418 -6.76 -10.53 25.71
CA THR A 418 -6.91 -10.04 24.33
C THR A 418 -6.73 -8.53 24.26
N ARG A 419 -7.40 -7.80 25.17
CA ARG A 419 -7.29 -6.33 25.28
C ARG A 419 -5.87 -5.88 25.60
N LEU A 420 -5.17 -6.59 26.48
CA LEU A 420 -3.78 -6.27 26.87
C LEU A 420 -2.80 -6.56 25.73
N ALA A 421 -3.00 -7.65 24.99
CA ALA A 421 -2.22 -7.96 23.79
C ALA A 421 -2.41 -6.88 22.72
N ILE A 422 -3.66 -6.46 22.46
CA ILE A 422 -3.95 -5.38 21.51
C ILE A 422 -3.33 -4.05 21.95
N HIS A 423 -3.38 -3.72 23.23
CA HIS A 423 -2.69 -2.53 23.76
C HIS A 423 -1.17 -2.61 23.55
N SER A 424 -0.58 -3.80 23.65
CA SER A 424 0.85 -4.03 23.42
C SER A 424 1.25 -3.87 21.94
N LEU A 425 0.29 -3.93 21.00
CA LEU A 425 0.53 -3.62 19.57
C LEU A 425 0.87 -2.13 19.34
N ILE A 426 0.45 -1.25 20.26
CA ILE A 426 0.75 0.19 20.22
C ILE A 426 2.18 0.47 20.75
N GLY A 427 2.82 -0.52 21.39
CA GLY A 427 4.15 -0.39 21.97
C GLY A 427 5.22 -0.01 20.93
N SER A 428 6.24 0.73 21.38
CA SER A 428 7.37 1.15 20.54
C SER A 428 8.37 0.01 20.26
N SER A 429 8.34 -1.06 21.05
CA SER A 429 9.23 -2.21 20.89
C SER A 429 8.70 -3.17 19.83
N GLU A 430 9.52 -3.51 18.83
CA GLU A 430 9.19 -4.54 17.85
C GLU A 430 8.98 -5.91 18.51
N LYS A 431 9.82 -6.28 19.49
CA LYS A 431 9.69 -7.55 20.22
C LYS A 431 8.36 -7.63 20.98
N GLU A 432 7.92 -6.52 21.58
CA GLU A 432 6.64 -6.47 22.30
C GLU A 432 5.47 -6.69 21.33
N ARG A 433 5.49 -5.98 20.20
CA ARG A 433 4.48 -6.14 19.13
C ARG A 433 4.48 -7.57 18.57
N GLU A 434 5.65 -8.14 18.32
CA GLU A 434 5.77 -9.52 17.81
C GLU A 434 5.19 -10.55 18.78
N CYS A 435 5.50 -10.43 20.08
CA CYS A 435 4.97 -11.35 21.09
C CYS A 435 3.46 -11.18 21.28
N ALA A 436 2.96 -9.94 21.20
CA ALA A 436 1.53 -9.68 21.23
C ALA A 436 0.79 -10.30 20.04
N VAL A 437 1.32 -10.17 18.82
CA VAL A 437 0.73 -10.81 17.63
C VAL A 437 0.80 -12.34 17.74
N LYS A 438 1.92 -12.91 18.19
CA LYS A 438 2.03 -14.36 18.46
C LYS A 438 0.98 -14.84 19.45
N LEU A 439 0.73 -14.07 20.51
CA LEU A 439 -0.29 -14.40 21.50
C LEU A 439 -1.71 -14.33 20.90
N LEU A 440 -2.00 -13.31 20.09
CA LEU A 440 -3.28 -13.22 19.38
C LEU A 440 -3.47 -14.36 18.37
N LEU A 441 -2.38 -14.84 17.74
CA LEU A 441 -2.40 -15.97 16.83
C LEU A 441 -2.85 -17.25 17.54
N GLU A 442 -2.37 -17.52 18.76
CA GLU A 442 -2.80 -18.68 19.58
C GLU A 442 -4.30 -18.69 19.89
N PHE A 443 -4.96 -17.52 19.88
CA PHE A 443 -6.39 -17.37 20.09
C PHE A 443 -7.20 -17.27 18.79
N SER A 444 -6.55 -17.01 17.65
CA SER A 444 -7.22 -16.78 16.37
C SER A 444 -7.80 -18.05 15.72
N SER A 445 -7.56 -19.23 16.30
CA SER A 445 -8.21 -20.48 15.89
C SER A 445 -9.62 -20.65 16.46
N ASP A 446 -9.97 -19.93 17.52
CA ASP A 446 -11.27 -20.00 18.18
C ASP A 446 -12.18 -18.86 17.70
N GLU A 447 -13.40 -19.21 17.26
CA GLU A 447 -14.33 -18.26 16.67
C GLU A 447 -14.79 -17.19 17.67
N ALA A 448 -15.10 -17.58 18.91
CA ALA A 448 -15.53 -16.65 19.95
C ALA A 448 -14.41 -15.68 20.34
N CYS A 449 -13.16 -16.15 20.33
CA CYS A 449 -11.98 -15.31 20.53
C CYS A 449 -11.76 -14.33 19.39
N CYS A 450 -11.92 -14.77 18.14
CA CYS A 450 -11.82 -13.88 16.99
C CYS A 450 -12.83 -12.73 17.08
N ILE A 451 -14.08 -13.02 17.46
CA ILE A 451 -15.13 -11.99 17.66
C ILE A 451 -14.73 -11.01 18.78
N LYS A 452 -14.18 -11.52 19.90
CA LYS A 452 -13.64 -10.67 20.97
C LYS A 452 -12.48 -9.79 20.48
N ILE A 453 -11.55 -10.32 19.69
CA ILE A 453 -10.44 -9.53 19.13
C ILE A 453 -10.97 -8.46 18.17
N ALA A 454 -11.92 -8.80 17.30
CA ALA A 454 -12.49 -7.88 16.32
C ALA A 454 -13.30 -6.74 16.95
N SER A 455 -13.98 -7.00 18.07
CA SER A 455 -14.76 -6.00 18.80
C SER A 455 -13.90 -5.02 19.62
N GLU A 456 -12.62 -5.34 19.86
CA GLU A 456 -11.70 -4.44 20.57
C GLU A 456 -11.30 -3.25 19.68
N LYS A 457 -11.46 -2.04 20.23
CA LYS A 457 -11.33 -0.80 19.48
C LYS A 457 -9.92 -0.64 18.91
N GLY A 458 -9.82 -0.51 17.58
CA GLY A 458 -8.56 -0.29 16.87
C GLY A 458 -7.74 -1.56 16.61
N ALA A 459 -8.17 -2.73 17.10
CA ALA A 459 -7.44 -3.98 16.93
C ALA A 459 -7.17 -4.32 15.47
N LEU A 460 -8.23 -4.36 14.65
CA LEU A 460 -8.13 -4.69 13.23
C LEU A 460 -7.39 -3.63 12.40
N VAL A 461 -7.45 -2.35 12.82
CA VAL A 461 -6.70 -1.27 12.17
C VAL A 461 -5.20 -1.43 12.43
N LEU A 462 -4.82 -1.71 13.68
CA LEU A 462 -3.42 -1.98 14.04
C LEU A 462 -2.88 -3.20 13.32
N LEU A 463 -3.61 -4.33 13.36
CA LEU A 463 -3.22 -5.55 12.66
C LEU A 463 -3.12 -5.32 11.15
N SER A 464 -4.08 -4.63 10.53
CA SER A 464 -4.06 -4.34 9.09
C SER A 464 -2.89 -3.44 8.70
N SER A 465 -2.59 -2.43 9.51
CA SER A 465 -1.44 -1.54 9.32
C SER A 465 -0.12 -2.29 9.45
N MET A 466 0.02 -3.18 10.43
CA MET A 466 1.21 -4.00 10.62
C MET A 466 1.41 -5.00 9.49
N ALA A 467 0.33 -5.63 9.04
CA ALA A 467 0.36 -6.56 7.92
C ALA A 467 0.77 -5.87 6.60
N GLY A 468 0.42 -4.59 6.41
CA GLY A 468 0.86 -3.79 5.26
C GLY A 468 2.27 -3.20 5.38
N ASN A 469 2.94 -3.32 6.54
CA ASN A 469 4.26 -2.72 6.75
C ASN A 469 5.38 -3.65 6.28
N LEU A 470 5.92 -3.36 5.09
CA LEU A 470 7.01 -4.13 4.47
C LEU A 470 8.38 -3.95 5.15
N GLU A 471 8.54 -2.98 6.05
CA GLU A 471 9.81 -2.75 6.77
C GLU A 471 10.14 -3.89 7.75
N HIS A 472 9.12 -4.58 8.26
CA HIS A 472 9.26 -5.67 9.23
C HIS A 472 8.56 -6.95 8.76
N PRO A 473 9.18 -7.73 7.84
CA PRO A 473 8.52 -8.88 7.21
C PRO A 473 8.04 -9.96 8.19
N GLY A 474 8.78 -10.22 9.28
CA GLY A 474 8.39 -11.20 10.28
C GLY A 474 7.09 -10.83 11.00
N LEU A 475 6.97 -9.57 11.42
CA LEU A 475 5.78 -9.03 12.08
C LEU A 475 4.61 -8.89 11.12
N SER A 476 4.88 -8.44 9.89
CA SER A 476 3.89 -8.36 8.80
C SER A 476 3.26 -9.72 8.53
N ASN A 477 4.08 -10.77 8.37
CA ASN A 477 3.59 -12.13 8.11
C ASN A 477 2.74 -12.67 9.27
N LEU A 478 3.15 -12.43 10.51
CA LEU A 478 2.38 -12.85 11.69
C LEU A 478 1.03 -12.12 11.77
N ALA A 479 1.01 -10.80 11.54
CA ALA A 479 -0.22 -10.03 11.56
C ALA A 479 -1.18 -10.44 10.44
N GLU A 480 -0.64 -10.70 9.24
CA GLU A 480 -1.41 -11.21 8.10
C GLU A 480 -1.99 -12.60 8.39
N GLU A 481 -1.24 -13.49 9.06
CA GLU A 481 -1.74 -14.81 9.44
C GLU A 481 -2.91 -14.72 10.43
N VAL A 482 -2.81 -13.87 11.46
CA VAL A 482 -3.93 -13.61 12.39
C VAL A 482 -5.17 -13.14 11.61
N LEU A 483 -5.00 -12.17 10.72
CA LEU A 483 -6.11 -11.65 9.91
C LEU A 483 -6.71 -12.74 9.02
N LYS A 484 -5.90 -13.55 8.34
CA LYS A 484 -6.39 -14.66 7.49
C LYS A 484 -7.17 -15.72 8.25
N GLN A 485 -6.81 -16.01 9.51
CA GLN A 485 -7.62 -16.90 10.34
C GLN A 485 -8.96 -16.25 10.70
N MET A 486 -8.95 -14.97 11.09
CA MET A 486 -10.15 -14.21 11.41
C MET A 486 -11.08 -14.00 10.19
N GLU A 487 -10.53 -13.88 8.98
CA GLU A 487 -11.29 -13.70 7.73
C GLU A 487 -12.22 -14.87 7.41
N LYS A 488 -12.03 -16.03 8.04
CA LYS A 488 -12.89 -17.21 7.90
C LYS A 488 -14.18 -17.08 8.72
N VAL A 489 -14.19 -16.25 9.77
CA VAL A 489 -15.32 -16.06 10.68
C VAL A 489 -16.31 -15.04 10.11
N GLU A 490 -17.56 -15.45 9.92
CA GLU A 490 -18.60 -14.62 9.29
C GLU A 490 -18.93 -13.36 10.11
N GLY A 491 -19.08 -13.49 11.43
CA GLY A 491 -19.44 -12.38 12.32
C GLY A 491 -18.42 -11.23 12.42
N ILE A 492 -17.26 -11.37 11.79
CA ILE A 492 -16.16 -10.39 11.83
C ILE A 492 -16.07 -9.57 10.55
N VAL A 493 -16.74 -9.97 9.46
CA VAL A 493 -16.59 -9.35 8.13
C VAL A 493 -16.89 -7.85 8.15
N GLN A 494 -17.94 -7.42 8.87
CA GLN A 494 -18.24 -6.00 9.05
C GLN A 494 -17.10 -5.22 9.74
N HIS A 495 -16.48 -5.82 10.76
CA HIS A 495 -15.37 -5.19 11.49
C HIS A 495 -14.13 -5.08 10.60
N LEU A 496 -13.83 -6.10 9.77
CA LEU A 496 -12.74 -6.07 8.80
C LEU A 496 -12.95 -5.00 7.72
N ALA A 497 -14.17 -4.91 7.19
CA ALA A 497 -14.54 -3.88 6.23
C ALA A 497 -14.40 -2.47 6.84
N ALA A 498 -14.83 -2.28 8.09
CA ALA A 498 -14.65 -1.01 8.81
C ALA A 498 -13.17 -0.65 9.06
N ALA A 499 -12.28 -1.65 9.11
CA ALA A 499 -10.83 -1.47 9.18
C ALA A 499 -10.16 -1.27 7.80
N GLY A 500 -10.94 -1.22 6.71
CA GLY A 500 -10.45 -1.02 5.35
C GLY A 500 -10.12 -2.31 4.58
N ARG A 501 -10.31 -3.50 5.19
CA ARG A 501 -10.12 -4.79 4.52
C ARG A 501 -11.43 -5.30 3.93
N PHE A 502 -11.72 -4.87 2.70
CA PHE A 502 -12.96 -5.21 2.00
C PHE A 502 -12.95 -6.59 1.31
N ASN A 503 -11.78 -7.19 1.05
CA ASN A 503 -11.70 -8.45 0.29
C ASN A 503 -12.58 -9.59 0.85
N PRO A 504 -12.65 -9.83 2.17
CA PRO A 504 -13.53 -10.85 2.75
C PRO A 504 -15.02 -10.58 2.52
N LEU A 505 -15.42 -9.30 2.52
CA LEU A 505 -16.77 -8.86 2.21
C LEU A 505 -17.07 -9.03 0.72
N LEU A 506 -16.16 -8.58 -0.14
CA LEU A 506 -16.31 -8.62 -1.60
C LEU A 506 -16.42 -10.04 -2.13
N THR A 507 -15.54 -10.94 -1.65
CA THR A 507 -15.55 -12.36 -2.03
C THR A 507 -16.88 -13.01 -1.67
N ARG A 508 -17.38 -12.78 -0.44
CA ARG A 508 -18.67 -13.32 0.02
C ARG A 508 -19.87 -12.73 -0.70
N LEU A 509 -19.83 -11.44 -1.05
CA LEU A 509 -20.88 -10.79 -1.81
C LEU A 509 -20.95 -11.32 -3.26
N CYS A 510 -19.81 -11.68 -3.86
CA CYS A 510 -19.78 -12.24 -5.21
C CYS A 510 -20.10 -13.74 -5.26
N GLU A 511 -19.48 -14.52 -4.37
CA GLU A 511 -19.41 -15.99 -4.46
C GLU A 511 -20.21 -16.73 -3.37
N GLY A 512 -20.71 -16.02 -2.36
CA GLY A 512 -21.43 -16.62 -1.23
C GLY A 512 -22.79 -17.23 -1.59
N SER A 513 -23.40 -17.92 -0.62
CA SER A 513 -24.81 -18.34 -0.73
C SER A 513 -25.74 -17.11 -0.73
N GLU A 514 -26.98 -17.28 -1.20
CA GLU A 514 -27.94 -16.15 -1.24
C GLU A 514 -28.08 -15.43 0.11
N ASN A 515 -28.22 -16.17 1.21
CA ASN A 515 -28.31 -15.57 2.56
C ASN A 515 -27.06 -14.75 2.91
N VAL A 516 -25.86 -15.28 2.62
CA VAL A 516 -24.58 -14.58 2.88
C VAL A 516 -24.49 -13.32 2.03
N LYS A 517 -24.88 -13.38 0.75
CA LYS A 517 -24.88 -12.20 -0.13
C LYS A 517 -25.83 -11.12 0.38
N ILE A 518 -27.01 -11.50 0.86
CA ILE A 518 -28.00 -10.57 1.44
C ILE A 518 -27.42 -9.88 2.69
N GLU A 519 -26.76 -10.65 3.56
CA GLU A 519 -26.09 -10.10 4.74
C GLU A 519 -24.96 -9.13 4.35
N MET A 520 -24.10 -9.51 3.40
CA MET A 520 -23.02 -8.64 2.92
C MET A 520 -23.55 -7.36 2.27
N ALA A 521 -24.65 -7.44 1.50
CA ALA A 521 -25.30 -6.27 0.93
C ALA A 521 -25.88 -5.36 2.02
N SER A 522 -26.45 -5.93 3.09
CA SER A 522 -26.94 -5.18 4.26
C SER A 522 -25.80 -4.43 4.97
N ILE A 523 -24.63 -5.06 5.09
CA ILE A 523 -23.42 -4.41 5.60
C ILE A 523 -23.03 -3.24 4.70
N VAL A 524 -22.89 -3.43 3.38
CA VAL A 524 -22.57 -2.34 2.44
C VAL A 524 -23.58 -1.19 2.52
N GLY A 525 -24.87 -1.50 2.63
CA GLY A 525 -25.94 -0.50 2.73
C GLY A 525 -25.95 0.31 4.03
N SER A 526 -25.42 -0.22 5.12
CA SER A 526 -25.40 0.44 6.44
C SER A 526 -24.05 1.11 6.78
N MET A 527 -22.98 0.79 6.04
CA MET A 527 -21.65 1.32 6.28
C MET A 527 -21.47 2.78 5.80
N THR A 528 -20.67 3.54 6.53
CA THR A 528 -20.13 4.83 6.07
C THR A 528 -18.87 4.58 5.23
N LEU A 529 -19.03 4.60 3.91
CA LEU A 529 -17.96 4.27 2.95
C LEU A 529 -17.27 5.55 2.45
N THR A 530 -15.95 5.49 2.30
CA THR A 530 -15.18 6.52 1.58
C THR A 530 -15.42 6.42 0.07
N ASN A 531 -15.13 7.48 -0.67
CA ASN A 531 -15.28 7.48 -2.14
C ASN A 531 -14.48 6.33 -2.79
N SER A 532 -13.24 6.09 -2.35
CA SER A 532 -12.41 5.00 -2.87
C SER A 532 -13.03 3.61 -2.62
N SER A 533 -13.62 3.40 -1.44
CA SER A 533 -14.30 2.15 -1.12
C SER A 533 -15.58 1.97 -1.90
N LYS A 534 -16.37 3.05 -2.10
CA LYS A 534 -17.57 3.02 -2.94
C LYS A 534 -17.23 2.64 -4.39
N GLU A 535 -16.17 3.22 -4.95
CA GLU A 535 -15.70 2.91 -6.31
C GLU A 535 -15.26 1.45 -6.43
N GLN A 536 -14.45 0.96 -5.48
CA GLN A 536 -14.00 -0.43 -5.45
C GLN A 536 -15.17 -1.43 -5.38
N ILE A 537 -16.11 -1.20 -4.47
CA ILE A 537 -17.27 -2.08 -4.28
C ILE A 537 -18.17 -2.04 -5.52
N ALA A 538 -18.43 -0.86 -6.09
CA ALA A 538 -19.25 -0.73 -7.29
C ALA A 538 -18.64 -1.50 -8.47
N ARG A 539 -17.34 -1.34 -8.74
CA ARG A 539 -16.66 -2.04 -9.85
C ARG A 539 -16.76 -3.56 -9.77
N GLN A 540 -16.71 -4.12 -8.56
CA GLN A 540 -16.68 -5.58 -8.39
C GLN A 540 -18.08 -6.18 -8.20
N CYS A 541 -18.99 -5.46 -7.54
CA CYS A 541 -20.23 -6.04 -7.04
C CYS A 541 -21.52 -5.44 -7.63
N ALA A 542 -21.46 -4.34 -8.40
CA ALA A 542 -22.66 -3.66 -8.91
C ALA A 542 -23.61 -4.62 -9.65
N LYS A 543 -23.08 -5.47 -10.54
CA LYS A 543 -23.88 -6.46 -11.28
C LYS A 543 -24.60 -7.44 -10.35
N ILE A 544 -23.91 -7.99 -9.35
CA ILE A 544 -24.51 -8.93 -8.39
C ILE A 544 -25.60 -8.24 -7.57
N LEU A 545 -25.36 -7.01 -7.13
CA LEU A 545 -26.37 -6.23 -6.41
C LEU A 545 -27.61 -5.98 -7.29
N VAL A 546 -27.44 -5.62 -8.55
CA VAL A 546 -28.57 -5.43 -9.48
C VAL A 546 -29.34 -6.73 -9.71
N GLU A 547 -28.65 -7.85 -9.92
CA GLU A 547 -29.29 -9.18 -10.06
C GLU A 547 -30.14 -9.52 -8.82
N MET A 548 -29.64 -9.22 -7.62
CA MET A 548 -30.31 -9.47 -6.35
C MET A 548 -31.60 -8.66 -6.15
N LEU A 549 -31.82 -7.56 -6.88
CA LEU A 549 -33.09 -6.82 -6.84
C LEU A 549 -34.29 -7.65 -7.30
N SER A 550 -34.04 -8.69 -8.13
CA SER A 550 -35.08 -9.63 -8.55
C SER A 550 -35.51 -10.57 -7.42
N ASN A 551 -34.64 -10.85 -6.44
CA ASN A 551 -34.91 -11.69 -5.28
C ASN A 551 -35.67 -10.89 -4.19
N PRO A 552 -36.91 -11.26 -3.81
CA PRO A 552 -37.68 -10.55 -2.79
C PRO A 552 -37.00 -10.43 -1.42
N GLU A 553 -36.29 -11.48 -0.99
CA GLU A 553 -35.64 -11.54 0.34
C GLU A 553 -34.42 -10.60 0.40
N GLY A 554 -33.67 -10.50 -0.71
CA GLY A 554 -32.46 -9.68 -0.81
C GLY A 554 -32.69 -8.25 -1.29
N ARG A 555 -33.86 -7.95 -1.85
CA ARG A 555 -34.15 -6.67 -2.53
C ARG A 555 -33.85 -5.46 -1.65
N ALA A 556 -34.27 -5.48 -0.38
CA ALA A 556 -34.08 -4.35 0.52
C ALA A 556 -32.61 -4.10 0.86
N ALA A 557 -31.84 -5.16 1.10
CA ALA A 557 -30.42 -5.07 1.40
C ALA A 557 -29.63 -4.57 0.18
N SER A 558 -29.90 -5.15 -0.99
CA SER A 558 -29.26 -4.73 -2.24
C SER A 558 -29.57 -3.28 -2.60
N LEU A 559 -30.83 -2.86 -2.48
CA LEU A 559 -31.22 -1.49 -2.81
C LEU A 559 -30.57 -0.45 -1.89
N LYS A 560 -30.39 -0.76 -0.59
CA LYS A 560 -29.62 0.08 0.35
C LYS A 560 -28.16 0.17 -0.03
N ALA A 561 -27.55 -0.95 -0.45
CA ALA A 561 -26.18 -0.95 -0.96
C ALA A 561 -26.04 -0.08 -2.21
N LEU A 562 -26.91 -0.27 -3.21
CA LEU A 562 -26.91 0.50 -4.45
C LEU A 562 -27.13 2.00 -4.19
N TYR A 563 -28.03 2.36 -3.28
CA TYR A 563 -28.21 3.75 -2.85
C TYR A 563 -26.90 4.34 -2.28
N ASN A 564 -26.25 3.64 -1.36
CA ASN A 564 -24.99 4.10 -0.76
C ASN A 564 -23.87 4.29 -1.82
N LEU A 565 -23.77 3.33 -2.76
CA LEU A 565 -22.80 3.37 -3.86
C LEU A 565 -23.12 4.48 -4.88
N SER A 566 -24.40 4.74 -5.14
CA SER A 566 -24.85 5.78 -6.08
C SER A 566 -24.57 7.20 -5.59
N GLY A 567 -24.36 7.40 -4.29
CA GLY A 567 -23.98 8.69 -3.73
C GLY A 567 -22.55 9.14 -4.07
N LEU A 568 -21.86 8.45 -4.98
CA LEU A 568 -20.61 8.90 -5.60
C LEU A 568 -20.86 9.04 -7.11
N ASP A 569 -20.69 10.25 -7.64
CA ASP A 569 -20.98 10.57 -9.04
C ASP A 569 -20.24 9.67 -10.04
N ASP A 570 -18.96 9.36 -9.77
CA ASP A 570 -18.11 8.49 -10.61
C ASP A 570 -18.66 7.06 -10.75
N ASN A 571 -19.51 6.61 -9.82
CA ASN A 571 -20.13 5.29 -9.88
C ASN A 571 -21.31 5.22 -10.83
N ALA A 572 -21.89 6.35 -11.28
CA ALA A 572 -23.08 6.36 -12.13
C ALA A 572 -22.90 5.48 -13.37
N THR A 573 -21.76 5.60 -14.06
CA THR A 573 -21.42 4.79 -15.24
C THR A 573 -21.39 3.30 -14.93
N ILE A 574 -20.72 2.89 -13.85
CA ILE A 574 -20.57 1.48 -13.46
C ILE A 574 -21.95 0.87 -13.15
N LEU A 575 -22.81 1.63 -12.46
CA LEU A 575 -24.15 1.18 -12.10
C LEU A 575 -25.05 1.09 -13.34
N VAL A 576 -24.97 2.06 -14.24
CA VAL A 576 -25.70 2.07 -15.51
C VAL A 576 -25.31 0.89 -16.39
N ASP A 577 -24.00 0.64 -16.56
CA ASP A 577 -23.47 -0.51 -17.31
C ASP A 577 -23.90 -1.86 -16.69
N SER A 578 -24.17 -1.87 -15.38
CA SER A 578 -24.70 -3.03 -14.65
C SER A 578 -26.23 -3.19 -14.78
N ALA A 579 -26.88 -2.42 -15.66
CA ALA A 579 -28.33 -2.42 -15.87
C ALA A 579 -29.16 -2.06 -14.63
N VAL A 580 -28.67 -1.14 -13.80
CA VAL A 580 -29.40 -0.67 -12.60
C VAL A 580 -30.71 0.03 -12.96
N LEU A 581 -30.76 0.84 -14.03
CA LEU A 581 -31.92 1.66 -14.37
C LEU A 581 -33.17 0.79 -14.69
N PRO A 582 -33.09 -0.24 -15.55
CA PRO A 582 -34.23 -1.14 -15.77
C PRO A 582 -34.74 -1.84 -14.52
N ALA A 583 -33.83 -2.20 -13.60
CA ALA A 583 -34.19 -2.85 -12.34
C ALA A 583 -34.94 -1.88 -11.40
N LEU A 584 -34.45 -0.64 -11.26
CA LEU A 584 -35.09 0.39 -10.44
C LEU A 584 -36.44 0.81 -11.01
N THR A 585 -36.56 0.94 -12.34
CA THR A 585 -37.82 1.25 -13.03
C THR A 585 -38.90 0.19 -12.77
N GLY A 586 -38.52 -1.09 -12.77
CA GLY A 586 -39.43 -2.18 -12.41
C GLY A 586 -39.93 -2.10 -10.96
N ILE A 587 -39.06 -1.70 -10.03
CA ILE A 587 -39.42 -1.48 -8.62
C ILE A 587 -40.37 -0.28 -8.46
N LEU A 588 -40.09 0.81 -9.17
CA LEU A 588 -40.85 2.06 -9.05
C LEU A 588 -42.27 1.94 -9.64
N PHE A 589 -42.41 1.37 -10.84
CA PHE A 589 -43.68 1.39 -11.59
C PHE A 589 -44.43 0.06 -11.63
N ILE A 590 -43.73 -1.09 -11.69
CA ILE A 590 -44.35 -2.37 -12.04
C ILE A 590 -44.73 -3.18 -10.80
N ASN A 591 -43.86 -3.26 -9.81
CA ASN A 591 -44.04 -4.17 -8.68
C ASN A 591 -45.02 -3.63 -7.63
N GLN A 592 -46.31 -3.95 -7.78
CA GLN A 592 -47.40 -3.53 -6.89
C GLN A 592 -47.21 -3.97 -5.42
N ASP A 593 -46.55 -5.11 -5.19
CA ASP A 593 -46.30 -5.67 -3.86
C ASP A 593 -45.09 -5.04 -3.13
N THR A 594 -44.47 -4.00 -3.70
CA THR A 594 -43.29 -3.36 -3.11
C THR A 594 -43.68 -2.29 -2.09
N THR A 595 -43.01 -2.29 -0.93
CA THR A 595 -43.23 -1.28 0.12
C THR A 595 -42.88 0.13 -0.37
N LEU A 596 -43.55 1.15 0.21
CA LEU A 596 -43.30 2.55 -0.12
C LEU A 596 -41.82 2.96 0.12
N GLU A 597 -41.20 2.43 1.18
CA GLU A 597 -39.78 2.68 1.51
C GLU A 597 -38.84 2.20 0.40
N LEU A 598 -39.12 1.04 -0.23
CA LEU A 598 -38.30 0.53 -1.33
C LEU A 598 -38.51 1.31 -2.62
N LYS A 599 -39.74 1.80 -2.87
CA LYS A 599 -40.00 2.69 -4.02
C LYS A 599 -39.27 4.03 -3.87
N GLU A 600 -39.31 4.60 -2.67
CA GLU A 600 -38.54 5.80 -2.32
C GLU A 600 -37.05 5.59 -2.55
N LEU A 601 -36.47 4.51 -2.00
CA LEU A 601 -35.04 4.24 -2.13
C LEU A 601 -34.63 3.99 -3.59
N ALA A 602 -35.49 3.35 -4.39
CA ALA A 602 -35.27 3.17 -5.82
C ALA A 602 -35.28 4.51 -6.56
N ALA A 603 -36.25 5.39 -6.28
CA ALA A 603 -36.31 6.73 -6.85
C ALA A 603 -35.08 7.56 -6.45
N SER A 604 -34.66 7.53 -5.18
CA SER A 604 -33.48 8.27 -4.70
C SER A 604 -32.18 7.75 -5.33
N THR A 605 -32.04 6.44 -5.50
CA THR A 605 -30.89 5.84 -6.21
C THR A 605 -30.86 6.28 -7.68
N MET A 606 -32.02 6.29 -8.33
CA MET A 606 -32.15 6.75 -9.72
C MET A 606 -31.85 8.25 -9.85
N ALA A 607 -32.33 9.08 -8.91
CA ALA A 607 -32.05 10.51 -8.86
C ALA A 607 -30.55 10.80 -8.80
N ASN A 608 -29.80 10.07 -7.95
CA ASN A 608 -28.35 10.21 -7.86
C ASN A 608 -27.66 9.88 -9.20
N ILE A 609 -28.10 8.82 -9.88
CA ILE A 609 -27.51 8.39 -11.15
C ILE A 609 -27.75 9.42 -12.26
N VAL A 610 -28.95 9.98 -12.37
CA VAL A 610 -29.28 10.93 -13.44
C VAL A 610 -28.84 12.36 -13.19
N SER A 611 -28.34 12.67 -11.98
CA SER A 611 -27.89 14.01 -11.61
C SER A 611 -26.70 14.50 -12.44
N ASN A 612 -25.91 13.59 -13.00
CA ASN A 612 -24.77 13.92 -13.86
C ASN A 612 -25.00 13.44 -15.30
N PRO A 613 -24.98 14.35 -16.30
CA PRO A 613 -25.15 13.97 -17.70
C PRO A 613 -23.90 13.28 -18.27
N GLY A 614 -24.09 12.39 -19.24
CA GLY A 614 -23.04 11.78 -20.07
C GLY A 614 -23.06 10.24 -20.13
N HIS A 615 -23.74 9.57 -19.20
CA HIS A 615 -23.65 8.11 -19.04
C HIS A 615 -25.00 7.39 -19.16
N TRP A 616 -26.09 7.99 -18.68
CA TRP A 616 -27.42 7.36 -18.69
C TRP A 616 -28.20 7.64 -19.97
N GLU A 617 -27.83 8.63 -20.78
CA GLU A 617 -28.60 9.06 -21.97
C GLU A 617 -28.71 8.00 -23.06
N LEU A 618 -27.73 7.08 -23.13
CA LEU A 618 -27.70 5.97 -24.07
C LEU A 618 -28.19 4.65 -23.47
N ALA A 619 -28.46 4.63 -22.17
CA ALA A 619 -28.87 3.43 -21.46
C ALA A 619 -30.39 3.22 -21.55
N SER A 620 -30.79 1.96 -21.46
CA SER A 620 -32.21 1.62 -21.32
C SER A 620 -32.70 1.99 -19.93
N ALA A 621 -33.81 2.72 -19.86
CA ALA A 621 -34.54 3.01 -18.63
C ALA A 621 -35.32 1.79 -18.12
N ASP A 622 -35.81 0.93 -19.00
CA ASP A 622 -36.67 -0.20 -18.66
C ASP A 622 -36.25 -1.49 -19.39
N LYS A 623 -37.02 -2.56 -19.15
CA LYS A 623 -36.80 -3.87 -19.79
C LYS A 623 -37.26 -3.90 -21.25
N GLU A 624 -38.02 -2.91 -21.70
CA GLU A 624 -38.56 -2.82 -23.07
C GLU A 624 -37.59 -2.13 -24.02
N GLY A 625 -36.51 -1.53 -23.50
CA GLY A 625 -35.51 -0.83 -24.30
C GLY A 625 -35.76 0.68 -24.41
N ASN A 626 -36.74 1.23 -23.69
CA ASN A 626 -37.04 2.65 -23.74
C ASN A 626 -35.92 3.44 -23.04
N SER A 627 -35.52 4.57 -23.60
CA SER A 627 -34.54 5.48 -22.97
C SER A 627 -35.17 6.31 -21.84
N MET A 628 -34.36 6.87 -20.94
CA MET A 628 -34.84 7.75 -19.84
C MET A 628 -35.56 9.02 -20.34
N GLN A 629 -35.27 9.45 -21.57
CA GLN A 629 -35.87 10.59 -22.24
C GLN A 629 -37.12 10.25 -23.08
N SER A 630 -37.58 8.99 -23.08
CA SER A 630 -38.75 8.58 -23.87
C SER A 630 -40.04 9.18 -23.32
N GLU A 631 -41.00 9.42 -24.20
CA GLU A 631 -42.34 9.90 -23.82
C GLU A 631 -42.99 8.99 -22.75
N SER A 632 -42.89 7.67 -22.96
CA SER A 632 -43.46 6.67 -22.04
C SER A 632 -42.89 6.77 -20.62
N PHE A 633 -41.57 6.94 -20.49
CA PHE A 633 -40.91 7.01 -19.19
C PHE A 633 -41.28 8.30 -18.44
N ILE A 634 -41.27 9.44 -19.15
CA ILE A 634 -41.65 10.74 -18.58
C ILE A 634 -43.12 10.73 -18.14
N TYR A 635 -44.04 10.18 -18.93
CA TYR A 635 -45.45 10.10 -18.56
C TYR A 635 -45.68 9.20 -17.35
N ASN A 636 -44.93 8.10 -17.23
CA ASN A 636 -44.99 7.25 -16.04
C ASN A 636 -44.51 7.99 -14.77
N LEU A 637 -43.42 8.75 -14.84
CA LEU A 637 -42.96 9.58 -13.73
C LEU A 637 -44.00 10.63 -13.32
N LEU A 638 -44.57 11.35 -14.29
CA LEU A 638 -45.60 12.37 -14.05
C LEU A 638 -46.89 11.76 -13.48
N GLY A 639 -47.28 10.57 -13.94
CA GLY A 639 -48.46 9.87 -13.45
C GLY A 639 -48.32 9.38 -12.01
N VAL A 640 -47.12 8.98 -11.58
CA VAL A 640 -46.85 8.51 -10.21
C VAL A 640 -46.58 9.65 -9.24
N LEU A 641 -46.07 10.80 -9.71
CA LEU A 641 -45.66 11.92 -8.86
C LEU A 641 -46.76 12.37 -7.85
N PRO A 642 -48.03 12.60 -8.23
CA PRO A 642 -49.07 13.02 -7.27
C PRO A 642 -49.44 11.93 -6.24
N LEU A 643 -49.18 10.67 -6.55
CA LEU A 643 -49.56 9.51 -5.74
C LEU A 643 -48.42 9.04 -4.80
N ALA A 644 -47.22 9.55 -5.00
CA ALA A 644 -46.02 9.14 -4.27
C ALA A 644 -45.95 9.73 -2.85
N SER A 645 -45.19 9.08 -1.96
CA SER A 645 -44.84 9.64 -0.65
C SER A 645 -43.97 10.89 -0.81
N LEU A 646 -43.97 11.79 0.17
CA LEU A 646 -43.20 13.05 0.13
C LEU A 646 -41.71 12.86 -0.26
N PRO A 647 -40.93 11.94 0.35
CA PRO A 647 -39.55 11.70 -0.08
C PRO A 647 -39.44 11.17 -1.51
N CYS A 648 -40.38 10.32 -1.93
CA CYS A 648 -40.43 9.80 -3.29
C CYS A 648 -40.79 10.90 -4.30
N GLN A 649 -41.65 11.86 -3.93
CA GLN A 649 -41.93 13.05 -4.74
C GLN A 649 -40.69 13.89 -4.96
N ILE A 650 -39.90 14.14 -3.90
CA ILE A 650 -38.62 14.85 -3.99
C ILE A 650 -37.71 14.14 -5.00
N SER A 651 -37.55 12.83 -4.87
CA SER A 651 -36.70 12.03 -5.77
C SER A 651 -37.23 12.01 -7.21
N ILE A 652 -38.53 11.92 -7.44
CA ILE A 652 -39.13 11.95 -8.78
C ILE A 652 -38.91 13.30 -9.46
N ILE A 653 -39.14 14.42 -8.75
CA ILE A 653 -38.86 15.76 -9.30
C ILE A 653 -37.37 15.92 -9.56
N HIS A 654 -36.51 15.38 -8.68
CA HIS A 654 -35.07 15.39 -8.88
C HIS A 654 -34.65 14.57 -10.11
N ILE A 655 -35.28 13.41 -10.36
CA ILE A 655 -35.07 12.63 -11.58
C ILE A 655 -35.45 13.47 -12.81
N LEU A 656 -36.65 14.06 -12.83
CA LEU A 656 -37.15 14.90 -13.92
C LEU A 656 -36.21 16.09 -14.18
N TYR A 657 -35.70 16.72 -13.12
CA TYR A 657 -34.70 17.78 -13.23
C TYR A 657 -33.36 17.27 -13.79
N GLY A 658 -32.82 16.17 -13.28
CA GLY A 658 -31.55 15.60 -13.74
C GLY A 658 -31.59 15.25 -15.22
N ILE A 659 -32.65 14.59 -15.67
CA ILE A 659 -32.81 14.24 -17.08
C ILE A 659 -33.10 15.46 -17.97
N ALA A 660 -33.85 16.44 -17.48
CA ALA A 660 -34.11 17.68 -18.22
C ALA A 660 -32.90 18.62 -18.29
N SER A 661 -31.93 18.46 -17.37
CA SER A 661 -30.68 19.23 -17.32
C SER A 661 -29.60 18.72 -18.27
N SER A 662 -29.74 17.51 -18.82
CA SER A 662 -28.75 16.96 -19.75
C SER A 662 -28.69 17.75 -21.07
N PRO A 663 -27.51 18.16 -21.54
CA PRO A 663 -27.37 18.84 -22.82
C PRO A 663 -27.93 18.05 -24.02
N GLN A 664 -27.90 16.71 -23.95
CA GLN A 664 -28.36 15.84 -25.03
C GLN A 664 -29.87 15.55 -24.97
N ALA A 665 -30.45 15.48 -23.77
CA ALA A 665 -31.85 15.08 -23.57
C ALA A 665 -32.80 16.25 -23.30
N SER A 666 -32.28 17.41 -22.88
CA SER A 666 -33.06 18.54 -22.36
C SER A 666 -34.26 18.96 -23.21
N GLU A 667 -34.09 19.08 -24.52
CA GLU A 667 -35.16 19.50 -25.44
C GLU A 667 -36.29 18.46 -25.47
N SER A 668 -35.95 17.19 -25.73
CA SER A 668 -36.93 16.10 -25.80
C SER A 668 -37.66 15.91 -24.47
N VAL A 669 -36.94 15.89 -23.36
CA VAL A 669 -37.52 15.73 -22.02
C VAL A 669 -38.47 16.88 -21.71
N ALA A 670 -38.05 18.12 -21.94
CA ALA A 670 -38.89 19.28 -21.66
C ALA A 670 -40.16 19.26 -22.53
N CYS A 671 -40.05 18.89 -23.82
CA CYS A 671 -41.21 18.68 -24.69
C CYS A 671 -42.17 17.60 -24.16
N HIS A 672 -41.65 16.45 -23.71
CA HIS A 672 -42.47 15.38 -23.13
C HIS A 672 -43.10 15.79 -21.79
N ILE A 673 -42.39 16.55 -20.94
CA ILE A 673 -42.98 17.11 -19.71
C ILE A 673 -44.15 18.02 -20.06
N LYS A 674 -44.01 18.87 -21.09
CA LYS A 674 -45.10 19.73 -21.56
C LYS A 674 -46.28 18.92 -22.11
N SER A 675 -46.05 17.99 -23.03
CA SER A 675 -47.12 17.21 -23.66
C SER A 675 -47.86 16.28 -22.69
N GLY A 676 -47.18 15.84 -21.62
CA GLY A 676 -47.76 15.03 -20.55
C GLY A 676 -48.47 15.81 -19.45
N GLU A 677 -48.87 17.06 -19.70
CA GLU A 677 -49.48 17.96 -18.71
C GLU A 677 -48.61 18.24 -17.47
N GLY A 678 -47.30 17.97 -17.57
CA GLY A 678 -46.36 18.04 -16.44
C GLY A 678 -46.20 19.44 -15.88
N ILE A 679 -46.38 20.50 -16.67
CA ILE A 679 -46.40 21.89 -16.16
C ILE A 679 -47.51 22.05 -15.12
N LYS A 680 -48.72 21.54 -15.40
CA LYS A 680 -49.86 21.60 -14.46
C LYS A 680 -49.62 20.72 -13.25
N THR A 681 -48.93 19.60 -13.42
CA THR A 681 -48.57 18.69 -12.31
C THR A 681 -47.49 19.26 -11.40
N ILE A 682 -46.48 19.95 -11.95
CA ILE A 682 -45.29 20.42 -11.22
C ILE A 682 -45.56 21.73 -10.46
N LEU A 683 -46.27 22.70 -11.06
CA LEU A 683 -46.46 24.02 -10.46
C LEU A 683 -47.13 24.02 -9.06
N PRO A 684 -48.10 23.14 -8.74
CA PRO A 684 -48.64 23.02 -7.38
C PRO A 684 -47.59 22.70 -6.31
N PHE A 685 -46.44 22.11 -6.68
CA PHE A 685 -45.36 21.80 -5.74
C PHE A 685 -44.58 23.03 -5.28
N LEU A 686 -44.70 24.18 -5.97
CA LEU A 686 -44.06 25.44 -5.58
C LEU A 686 -44.64 26.05 -4.29
N GLU A 687 -45.82 25.58 -3.87
CA GLU A 687 -46.59 26.08 -2.71
C GLU A 687 -46.56 25.14 -1.51
N GLN A 688 -45.94 23.97 -1.62
CA GLN A 688 -45.93 22.97 -0.54
C GLN A 688 -45.14 23.47 0.68
N PRO A 689 -45.51 23.11 1.92
CA PRO A 689 -44.79 23.58 3.11
C PRO A 689 -43.36 23.02 3.22
N GLU A 690 -43.07 21.89 2.58
CA GLU A 690 -41.76 21.23 2.61
C GLU A 690 -40.73 21.95 1.73
N VAL A 691 -39.69 22.49 2.38
CA VAL A 691 -38.64 23.31 1.75
C VAL A 691 -37.90 22.53 0.66
N GLU A 692 -37.53 21.28 0.92
CA GLU A 692 -36.72 20.49 -0.02
C GLU A 692 -37.49 20.16 -1.31
N LEU A 693 -38.77 19.78 -1.19
CA LEU A 693 -39.64 19.54 -2.33
C LEU A 693 -39.84 20.81 -3.17
N ARG A 694 -40.10 21.94 -2.51
CA ARG A 694 -40.21 23.22 -3.20
C ARG A 694 -38.93 23.57 -3.95
N ILE A 695 -37.76 23.44 -3.33
CA ILE A 695 -36.47 23.72 -3.99
C ILE A 695 -36.34 22.94 -5.29
N GLN A 696 -36.64 21.63 -5.28
CA GLN A 696 -36.57 20.82 -6.49
C GLN A 696 -37.60 21.24 -7.54
N ALA A 697 -38.82 21.57 -7.12
CA ALA A 697 -39.86 22.08 -8.01
C ALA A 697 -39.47 23.42 -8.65
N TYR A 698 -38.89 24.36 -7.89
CA TYR A 698 -38.38 25.64 -8.39
C TYR A 698 -37.26 25.44 -9.43
N ARG A 699 -36.33 24.51 -9.19
CA ARG A 699 -35.25 24.19 -10.14
C ARG A 699 -35.79 23.65 -11.46
N LEU A 700 -36.72 22.70 -11.40
CA LEU A 700 -37.35 22.14 -12.59
C LEU A 700 -38.20 23.19 -13.32
N ALA A 701 -39.00 23.97 -12.60
CA ALA A 701 -39.80 25.04 -13.17
C ALA A 701 -38.95 26.13 -13.83
N ARG A 702 -37.80 26.48 -13.24
CA ARG A 702 -36.82 27.38 -13.86
C ARG A 702 -36.34 26.83 -15.20
N LEU A 703 -35.89 25.59 -15.25
CA LEU A 703 -35.40 24.98 -16.48
C LEU A 703 -36.49 24.94 -17.57
N LEU A 704 -37.73 24.62 -17.19
CA LEU A 704 -38.86 24.62 -18.12
C LEU A 704 -39.21 26.05 -18.60
N SER A 705 -39.07 27.06 -17.73
CA SER A 705 -39.38 28.47 -18.06
C SER A 705 -38.50 29.04 -19.16
N GLU A 706 -37.26 28.55 -19.32
CA GLU A 706 -36.36 28.98 -20.38
C GLU A 706 -36.87 28.62 -21.78
N ARG A 707 -37.74 27.59 -21.89
CA ARG A 707 -38.25 27.06 -23.16
C ARG A 707 -39.75 27.29 -23.35
N PHE A 708 -40.52 27.12 -22.28
CA PHE A 708 -41.98 27.15 -22.28
C PHE A 708 -42.52 28.27 -21.37
N GLY A 709 -41.85 29.42 -21.37
CA GLY A 709 -42.27 30.57 -20.56
C GLY A 709 -43.73 30.98 -20.79
N GLN A 710 -44.23 30.90 -22.04
CA GLN A 710 -45.63 31.18 -22.34
C GLN A 710 -46.58 30.19 -21.67
N ASP A 711 -46.33 28.89 -21.78
CA ASP A 711 -47.19 27.84 -21.20
C ASP A 711 -47.20 27.92 -19.67
N ILE A 712 -46.04 28.21 -19.04
CA ILE A 712 -45.95 28.42 -17.59
C ILE A 712 -46.71 29.68 -17.18
N ALA A 713 -46.61 30.77 -17.95
CA ALA A 713 -47.35 31.98 -17.67
C ALA A 713 -48.87 31.77 -17.85
N ASP A 714 -49.30 31.01 -18.86
CA ASP A 714 -50.70 30.62 -19.08
C ASP A 714 -51.27 29.84 -17.90
N GLU A 715 -50.48 28.98 -17.26
CA GLU A 715 -50.91 28.20 -16.09
C GLU A 715 -50.88 29.01 -14.78
N LEU A 716 -49.95 29.97 -14.62
CA LEU A 716 -49.84 30.79 -13.42
C LEU A 716 -50.85 31.96 -13.36
N ARG A 717 -51.28 32.49 -14.52
CA ARG A 717 -52.20 33.64 -14.61
C ARG A 717 -53.59 33.40 -14.02
N PRO A 718 -54.30 32.29 -14.33
CA PRO A 718 -55.64 32.01 -13.79
C PRO A 718 -55.71 31.99 -12.26
N CYS A 719 -54.58 31.78 -11.58
CA CYS A 719 -54.50 31.67 -10.14
C CYS A 719 -53.90 32.90 -9.43
N TYR A 720 -53.61 34.00 -10.13
CA TYR A 720 -52.86 35.17 -9.60
C TYR A 720 -51.50 34.79 -8.98
N LYS A 721 -50.92 33.65 -9.39
CA LYS A 721 -49.70 33.08 -8.79
C LYS A 721 -48.40 33.74 -9.28
N LEU A 722 -48.47 34.70 -10.20
CA LEU A 722 -47.30 35.52 -10.55
C LEU A 722 -46.80 36.36 -9.37
N SER A 723 -47.72 36.85 -8.53
CA SER A 723 -47.37 37.56 -7.29
C SER A 723 -46.69 36.65 -6.27
N LEU A 724 -47.04 35.36 -6.23
CA LEU A 724 -46.41 34.39 -5.33
C LEU A 724 -44.89 34.30 -5.57
N LEU A 725 -44.45 34.30 -6.83
CA LEU A 725 -43.03 34.25 -7.16
C LEU A 725 -42.30 35.53 -6.72
N LYS A 726 -42.97 36.69 -6.81
CA LYS A 726 -42.45 37.97 -6.31
C LYS A 726 -42.35 37.95 -4.79
N ASP A 727 -43.40 37.52 -4.11
CA ASP A 727 -43.46 37.43 -2.65
C ASP A 727 -42.37 36.47 -2.14
N LYS A 728 -42.18 35.33 -2.82
CA LYS A 728 -41.13 34.36 -2.50
C LYS A 728 -39.73 34.94 -2.67
N LEU A 729 -39.49 35.74 -3.71
CA LEU A 729 -38.21 36.43 -3.93
C LEU A 729 -37.91 37.47 -2.84
N LEU A 730 -38.94 38.18 -2.37
CA LEU A 730 -38.84 39.20 -1.32
C LEU A 730 -38.80 38.63 0.10
N ASP A 731 -39.12 37.36 0.28
CA ASP A 731 -39.08 36.68 1.57
C ASP A 731 -37.64 36.36 2.00
N ASP A 732 -37.11 37.16 2.92
CA ASP A 732 -35.76 36.96 3.49
C ASP A 732 -35.64 35.69 4.35
N GLN A 733 -36.74 35.01 4.69
CA GLN A 733 -36.72 33.71 5.38
C GLN A 733 -36.63 32.52 4.42
N SER A 734 -36.87 32.73 3.12
CA SER A 734 -36.79 31.68 2.11
C SER A 734 -35.34 31.38 1.71
N ALA A 735 -35.07 30.15 1.28
CA ALA A 735 -33.71 29.75 0.91
C ALA A 735 -33.22 30.55 -0.31
N ASP A 736 -31.95 30.95 -0.31
CA ASP A 736 -31.35 31.74 -1.39
C ASP A 736 -31.52 31.09 -2.78
N SER A 737 -31.50 29.74 -2.85
CA SER A 737 -31.77 29.00 -4.08
C SER A 737 -33.21 29.16 -4.56
N GLU A 738 -34.21 29.04 -3.67
CA GLU A 738 -35.63 29.25 -4.03
C GLU A 738 -35.85 30.68 -4.53
N ARG A 739 -35.29 31.67 -3.83
CA ARG A 739 -35.39 33.08 -4.23
C ARG A 739 -34.76 33.30 -5.60
N SER A 740 -33.57 32.74 -5.82
CA SER A 740 -32.85 32.87 -7.10
C SER A 740 -33.62 32.23 -8.26
N ASP A 741 -34.15 31.03 -8.05
CA ASP A 741 -34.91 30.30 -9.07
C ASP A 741 -36.27 30.97 -9.33
N ALA A 742 -36.95 31.50 -8.31
CA ALA A 742 -38.14 32.31 -8.47
C ALA A 742 -37.89 33.57 -9.31
N ALA A 743 -36.77 34.26 -9.08
CA ALA A 743 -36.35 35.41 -9.89
C ALA A 743 -36.12 35.02 -11.36
N CYS A 744 -35.45 33.88 -11.60
CA CYS A 744 -35.20 33.38 -12.95
C CYS A 744 -36.49 32.97 -13.67
N ILE A 745 -37.40 32.28 -12.98
CA ILE A 745 -38.71 31.91 -13.54
C ILE A 745 -39.43 33.17 -14.00
N LEU A 746 -39.63 34.15 -13.10
CA LEU A 746 -40.31 35.41 -13.44
C LEU A 746 -39.63 36.16 -14.60
N ALA A 747 -38.30 36.17 -14.64
CA ALA A 747 -37.53 36.77 -15.72
C ALA A 747 -37.78 36.12 -17.08
N ASN A 748 -38.01 34.80 -17.10
CA ASN A 748 -38.23 34.04 -18.32
C ASN A 748 -39.68 34.07 -18.82
N LEU A 749 -40.64 34.50 -17.99
CA LEU A 749 -42.05 34.59 -18.39
C LEU A 749 -42.31 35.77 -19.34
N PRO A 750 -43.14 35.59 -20.39
CA PRO A 750 -43.67 36.70 -21.17
C PRO A 750 -44.74 37.44 -20.36
N LEU A 751 -44.42 38.67 -19.97
CA LEU A 751 -45.32 39.56 -19.22
C LEU A 751 -45.95 40.60 -20.16
N SER A 752 -47.26 40.80 -20.05
CA SER A 752 -47.98 41.91 -20.68
C SER A 752 -47.59 43.25 -20.05
N GLU A 753 -47.86 44.36 -20.74
CA GLU A 753 -47.56 45.70 -20.21
C GLU A 753 -48.21 45.98 -18.85
N ASP A 754 -49.43 45.47 -18.63
CA ASP A 754 -50.15 45.66 -17.37
C ASP A 754 -49.61 44.76 -16.26
N GLU A 755 -49.16 43.55 -16.59
CA GLU A 755 -48.42 42.67 -15.65
C GLU A 755 -47.08 43.28 -15.27
N VAL A 756 -46.34 43.89 -16.22
CA VAL A 756 -45.11 44.62 -15.91
C VAL A 756 -45.40 45.79 -14.96
N LYS A 757 -46.46 46.57 -15.18
CA LYS A 757 -46.84 47.69 -14.30
C LYS A 757 -47.25 47.24 -12.89
N THR A 758 -47.96 46.11 -12.78
CA THR A 758 -48.51 45.62 -11.50
C THR A 758 -47.51 44.80 -10.70
N LEU A 759 -46.76 43.89 -11.34
CA LEU A 759 -45.75 43.06 -10.68
C LEU A 759 -44.45 43.85 -10.43
N LEU A 760 -43.95 44.56 -11.44
CA LEU A 760 -42.72 45.36 -11.38
C LEU A 760 -43.01 46.82 -11.03
N GLU A 761 -43.77 47.01 -9.95
CA GLU A 761 -44.06 48.33 -9.39
C GLU A 761 -42.78 49.05 -8.94
N VAL A 762 -42.84 50.38 -8.87
CA VAL A 762 -41.67 51.26 -8.58
C VAL A 762 -40.86 50.79 -7.36
N ASN A 763 -41.51 50.46 -6.24
CA ASN A 763 -40.81 50.00 -5.03
C ASN A 763 -40.03 48.69 -5.26
N PHE A 764 -40.57 47.78 -6.06
CA PHE A 764 -39.89 46.53 -6.37
C PHE A 764 -38.70 46.76 -7.31
N VAL A 765 -38.83 47.65 -8.30
CA VAL A 765 -37.71 48.06 -9.15
C VAL A 765 -36.59 48.71 -8.34
N ILE A 766 -36.95 49.56 -7.39
CA ILE A 766 -36.01 50.18 -6.45
C ILE A 766 -35.26 49.09 -5.67
N TRP A 767 -35.99 48.12 -5.12
CA TRP A 767 -35.41 47.00 -4.40
C TRP A 767 -34.45 46.16 -5.28
N ILE A 768 -34.81 45.87 -6.54
CA ILE A 768 -33.93 45.17 -7.48
C ILE A 768 -32.65 45.98 -7.71
N ALA A 769 -32.79 47.29 -7.98
CA ALA A 769 -31.66 48.17 -8.25
C ALA A 769 -30.74 48.36 -7.04
N THR A 770 -31.28 48.51 -5.83
CA THR A 770 -30.48 48.61 -4.60
C THR A 770 -29.78 47.30 -4.29
N THR A 771 -30.47 46.17 -4.48
CA THR A 771 -29.88 44.83 -4.31
C THR A 771 -28.69 44.62 -5.24
N LEU A 772 -28.81 44.98 -6.52
CA LEU A 772 -27.69 44.91 -7.48
C LEU A 772 -26.54 45.89 -7.16
N LYS A 773 -26.84 47.08 -6.60
CA LYS A 773 -25.81 48.07 -6.21
C LYS A 773 -25.04 47.68 -4.95
N ASN A 774 -25.74 47.17 -3.93
CA ASN A 774 -25.16 46.80 -2.64
C ASN A 774 -24.12 45.67 -2.76
N GLN A 775 -24.23 44.85 -3.81
CA GLN A 775 -23.27 43.79 -4.14
C GLN A 775 -21.86 44.32 -4.50
N HIS A 776 -21.76 45.57 -4.97
CA HIS A 776 -20.49 46.15 -5.43
C HIS A 776 -19.72 46.84 -4.29
N GLN A 777 -20.42 47.42 -3.31
CA GLN A 777 -19.83 48.21 -2.21
C GLN A 777 -19.11 47.36 -1.14
N THR A 778 -19.33 46.05 -1.08
CA THR A 778 -18.72 45.13 -0.09
C THR A 778 -17.38 44.54 -0.52
N SER A 779 -16.75 45.07 -1.58
CA SER A 779 -15.41 44.66 -2.02
C SER A 779 -14.26 45.16 -1.10
N SER A 780 -14.58 45.97 -0.08
CA SER A 780 -13.65 46.45 0.95
C SER A 780 -14.15 46.09 2.35
N GLY A 781 -13.92 44.85 2.78
CA GLY A 781 -13.95 44.45 4.19
C GLY A 781 -15.30 43.96 4.74
N ARG A 782 -15.30 42.71 5.21
CA ARG A 782 -16.31 41.97 6.01
C ARG A 782 -17.53 41.41 5.27
N SER A 783 -17.42 40.10 5.02
CA SER A 783 -18.46 39.05 4.89
C SER A 783 -19.93 39.46 5.06
N ILE A 784 -20.55 39.88 3.96
CA ILE A 784 -21.98 39.66 3.69
C ILE A 784 -22.02 38.90 2.36
N SER A 785 -22.75 37.78 2.29
CA SER A 785 -22.68 36.81 1.21
C SER A 785 -22.91 37.47 -0.16
N ARG A 786 -22.04 37.17 -1.12
CA ARG A 786 -22.31 37.52 -2.52
C ARG A 786 -23.53 36.71 -2.97
N PRO A 787 -24.55 37.32 -3.59
CA PRO A 787 -25.68 36.57 -4.11
C PRO A 787 -25.21 35.62 -5.21
N ALA A 788 -25.85 34.45 -5.29
CA ALA A 788 -25.55 33.43 -6.28
C ALA A 788 -25.68 33.99 -7.71
N SER A 789 -24.88 33.46 -8.66
CA SER A 789 -24.92 33.91 -10.07
C SER A 789 -26.31 33.83 -10.70
N SER A 790 -27.17 32.91 -10.25
CA SER A 790 -28.56 32.77 -10.67
C SER A 790 -29.45 33.91 -10.18
N MET A 791 -29.23 34.42 -8.97
CA MET A 791 -29.94 35.61 -8.49
C MET A 791 -29.65 36.82 -9.38
N LEU A 792 -28.39 37.00 -9.78
CA LEU A 792 -28.01 38.08 -10.71
C LEU A 792 -28.70 37.93 -12.06
N GLU A 793 -28.74 36.71 -12.59
CA GLU A 793 -29.43 36.39 -13.84
C GLU A 793 -30.91 36.78 -13.76
N GLY A 794 -31.62 36.30 -12.73
CA GLY A 794 -33.03 36.60 -12.54
C GLY A 794 -33.31 38.10 -12.38
N LEU A 795 -32.57 38.79 -11.51
CA LEU A 795 -32.76 40.22 -11.27
C LEU A 795 -32.49 41.07 -12.52
N LEU A 796 -31.46 40.75 -13.30
CA LEU A 796 -31.19 41.45 -14.56
C LEU A 796 -32.27 41.16 -15.60
N GLY A 797 -32.73 39.92 -15.70
CA GLY A 797 -33.85 39.55 -16.57
C GLY A 797 -35.14 40.29 -16.23
N LEU A 798 -35.44 40.49 -14.94
CA LEU A 798 -36.57 41.32 -14.50
C LEU A 798 -36.39 42.80 -14.90
N LEU A 799 -35.18 43.35 -14.81
CA LEU A 799 -34.91 44.70 -15.34
C LEU A 799 -35.07 44.78 -16.86
N LEU A 800 -34.87 43.68 -17.61
CA LEU A 800 -35.13 43.66 -19.05
C LEU A 800 -36.60 43.86 -19.38
N HIS A 801 -37.53 43.31 -18.59
CA HIS A 801 -38.97 43.56 -18.77
C HIS A 801 -39.32 45.04 -18.65
N ILE A 802 -38.64 45.76 -17.75
CA ILE A 802 -38.82 47.21 -17.56
C ILE A 802 -38.20 48.00 -18.70
N THR A 803 -36.96 47.68 -19.08
CA THR A 803 -36.26 48.42 -20.15
C THR A 803 -36.86 48.19 -21.54
N LYS A 804 -37.55 47.07 -21.78
CA LYS A 804 -38.32 46.83 -23.01
C LYS A 804 -39.61 47.64 -23.06
N ASN A 805 -40.23 47.95 -21.91
CA ASN A 805 -41.54 48.61 -21.80
C ASN A 805 -41.43 49.98 -21.10
N LEU A 806 -40.49 50.82 -21.54
CA LEU A 806 -40.25 52.14 -20.95
C LEU A 806 -41.40 53.11 -21.22
N ASN A 807 -41.89 53.75 -20.17
CA ASN A 807 -42.86 54.83 -20.22
C ASN A 807 -42.36 56.01 -19.37
N PRO A 808 -42.98 57.20 -19.44
CA PRO A 808 -42.48 58.39 -18.71
C PRO A 808 -42.34 58.20 -17.19
N LYS A 809 -43.17 57.33 -16.57
CA LYS A 809 -43.11 57.04 -15.13
C LYS A 809 -41.99 56.04 -14.78
N THR A 810 -41.77 55.00 -15.57
CA THR A 810 -40.66 54.05 -15.35
C THR A 810 -39.32 54.68 -15.74
N LEU A 811 -39.33 55.65 -16.65
CA LEU A 811 -38.15 56.40 -17.04
C LEU A 811 -37.57 57.25 -15.90
N SER A 812 -38.39 57.83 -15.02
CA SER A 812 -37.88 58.56 -13.85
C SER A 812 -37.14 57.59 -12.92
N THR A 813 -37.70 56.41 -12.65
CA THR A 813 -37.05 55.37 -11.84
C THR A 813 -35.73 54.87 -12.44
N VAL A 814 -35.69 54.68 -13.77
CA VAL A 814 -34.47 54.30 -14.51
C VAL A 814 -33.38 55.36 -14.32
N LYS A 815 -33.76 56.65 -14.36
CA LYS A 815 -32.85 57.78 -14.17
C LYS A 815 -32.36 57.90 -12.72
N GLU A 816 -33.28 57.92 -11.77
CA GLU A 816 -33.01 58.05 -10.33
C GLU A 816 -32.11 56.94 -9.80
N HIS A 817 -32.29 55.70 -10.27
CA HIS A 817 -31.52 54.55 -9.82
C HIS A 817 -30.33 54.19 -10.71
N SER A 818 -29.99 55.01 -11.69
CA SER A 818 -28.80 54.87 -12.53
C SER A 818 -28.66 53.48 -13.19
N LEU A 819 -29.71 52.96 -13.81
CA LEU A 819 -29.76 51.59 -14.32
C LEU A 819 -28.70 51.31 -15.40
N ILE A 820 -28.33 52.29 -16.23
CA ILE A 820 -27.26 52.11 -17.23
C ILE A 820 -25.93 51.75 -16.55
N THR A 821 -25.68 52.35 -15.39
CA THR A 821 -24.50 52.13 -14.58
C THR A 821 -24.52 50.76 -13.94
N ILE A 822 -25.69 50.29 -13.50
CA ILE A 822 -25.88 48.91 -13.00
C ILE A 822 -25.51 47.91 -14.09
N PHE A 823 -26.08 48.02 -15.29
CA PHE A 823 -25.77 47.12 -16.40
C PHE A 823 -24.30 47.19 -16.82
N ARG A 824 -23.73 48.40 -16.93
CA ARG A 824 -22.30 48.60 -17.24
C ARG A 824 -21.40 47.90 -16.23
N HIS A 825 -21.70 47.99 -14.94
CA HIS A 825 -20.89 47.33 -13.91
C HIS A 825 -20.87 45.82 -14.03
N GLN A 826 -21.93 45.18 -14.54
CA GLN A 826 -21.96 43.72 -14.73
C GLN A 826 -21.08 43.24 -15.89
N LEU A 827 -20.63 44.15 -16.77
CA LEU A 827 -19.73 43.85 -17.89
C LEU A 827 -18.26 43.70 -17.45
N ASN A 828 -17.87 44.39 -16.38
CA ASN A 828 -16.51 44.38 -15.83
C ASN A 828 -16.48 43.45 -14.61
N TYR A 829 -15.47 42.56 -14.51
CA TYR A 829 -15.32 41.38 -13.61
C TYR A 829 -15.58 40.03 -14.32
N PRO A 830 -15.04 38.89 -13.83
CA PRO A 830 -15.38 37.56 -14.32
C PRO A 830 -16.85 37.23 -13.97
N SER A 831 -17.77 37.82 -14.74
CA SER A 831 -19.22 37.55 -14.70
C SER A 831 -19.56 36.38 -15.61
N ASN A 832 -20.52 35.55 -15.19
CA ASN A 832 -21.09 34.47 -16.01
C ASN A 832 -21.51 35.02 -17.39
N PRO A 833 -21.22 34.33 -18.52
CA PRO A 833 -21.60 34.77 -19.86
C PRO A 833 -23.07 35.19 -19.99
N ARG A 834 -23.98 34.49 -19.29
CA ARG A 834 -25.40 34.82 -19.28
C ARG A 834 -25.70 36.17 -18.62
N VAL A 835 -25.03 36.47 -17.50
CA VAL A 835 -25.13 37.77 -16.82
C VAL A 835 -24.61 38.89 -17.70
N LYS A 836 -23.48 38.69 -18.39
CA LYS A 836 -22.96 39.64 -19.38
C LYS A 836 -23.97 39.87 -20.49
N GLN A 837 -24.50 38.79 -21.07
CA GLN A 837 -25.51 38.86 -22.13
C GLN A 837 -26.73 39.67 -21.72
N LEU A 838 -27.33 39.38 -20.56
CA LEU A 838 -28.49 40.11 -20.05
C LEU A 838 -28.19 41.58 -19.79
N ALA A 839 -27.01 41.89 -19.23
CA ALA A 839 -26.61 43.27 -19.00
C ALA A 839 -26.46 44.06 -20.30
N ILE A 840 -25.85 43.47 -21.32
CA ILE A 840 -25.71 44.08 -22.65
C ILE A 840 -27.09 44.32 -23.28
N LEU A 841 -28.02 43.37 -23.17
CA LEU A 841 -29.40 43.55 -23.66
C LEU A 841 -30.11 44.71 -22.95
N GLY A 842 -29.83 44.95 -21.67
CA GLY A 842 -30.34 46.09 -20.93
C GLY A 842 -29.81 47.42 -21.48
N LEU A 843 -28.50 47.47 -21.76
CA LEU A 843 -27.86 48.63 -22.40
C LEU A 843 -28.42 48.89 -23.81
N LYS A 844 -28.64 47.83 -24.60
CA LYS A 844 -29.27 47.90 -25.92
C LYS A 844 -30.66 48.55 -25.84
N ASN A 845 -31.51 48.10 -24.92
CA ASN A 845 -32.86 48.64 -24.76
C ASN A 845 -32.85 50.12 -24.36
N LEU A 846 -32.00 50.50 -23.41
CA LEU A 846 -31.86 51.89 -22.95
C LEU A 846 -31.35 52.82 -24.08
N SER A 847 -30.33 52.37 -24.82
CA SER A 847 -29.77 53.10 -25.96
C SER A 847 -30.79 53.27 -27.08
N GLY A 848 -31.53 52.21 -27.41
CA GLY A 848 -32.61 52.24 -28.40
C GLY A 848 -33.71 53.23 -28.01
N TYR A 849 -34.13 53.24 -26.74
CA TYR A 849 -35.13 54.20 -26.24
C TYR A 849 -34.61 55.63 -26.26
N GLY A 850 -33.37 55.88 -25.83
CA GLY A 850 -32.71 57.19 -25.89
C GLY A 850 -32.71 57.78 -27.30
N ARG A 851 -32.43 56.95 -28.29
CA ARG A 851 -32.48 57.32 -29.70
C ARG A 851 -33.89 57.65 -30.17
N SER A 852 -34.90 56.87 -29.80
CA SER A 852 -36.30 57.16 -30.15
C SER A 852 -36.78 58.49 -29.57
N VAL A 853 -36.39 58.81 -28.32
CA VAL A 853 -36.70 60.09 -27.67
C VAL A 853 -35.99 61.25 -28.39
N ALA A 854 -34.72 61.08 -28.76
CA ALA A 854 -33.98 62.10 -29.51
C ALA A 854 -34.60 62.37 -30.90
N ALA A 855 -35.06 61.33 -31.59
CA ALA A 855 -35.75 61.47 -32.87
C ALA A 855 -37.05 62.29 -32.74
N MET A 856 -37.85 62.05 -31.69
CA MET A 856 -39.08 62.81 -31.42
C MET A 856 -38.83 64.29 -31.07
N GLN A 857 -37.68 64.61 -30.46
CA GLN A 857 -37.30 65.97 -30.11
C GLN A 857 -36.67 66.75 -31.28
N SER A 858 -36.33 66.07 -32.38
CA SER A 858 -35.71 66.67 -33.57
C SER A 858 -36.70 67.19 -34.62
N GLU A 859 -38.02 67.09 -34.39
CA GLU A 859 -39.04 67.70 -35.26
C GLU A 859 -39.15 69.23 -35.04
N PRO A 860 -39.28 70.05 -36.10
CA PRO A 860 -39.24 71.50 -35.99
C PRO A 860 -40.53 72.04 -35.34
N GLN A 861 -40.40 72.74 -34.22
CA GLN A 861 -41.44 73.64 -33.72
C GLN A 861 -41.60 74.83 -34.69
N LEU A 862 -42.84 75.10 -35.14
CA LEU A 862 -43.17 76.24 -36.02
C LEU A 862 -42.82 77.60 -35.35
N PRO A 863 -42.36 78.61 -36.12
CA PRO A 863 -41.90 79.87 -35.55
C PRO A 863 -43.09 80.77 -35.18
N HIS A 864 -43.24 81.07 -33.89
CA HIS A 864 -44.08 82.18 -33.45
C HIS A 864 -43.26 83.49 -33.39
N GLY A 865 -43.56 84.40 -34.31
CA GLY A 865 -43.82 85.82 -34.02
C GLY A 865 -42.65 86.78 -33.76
N LEU A 866 -42.31 87.55 -34.81
CA LEU A 866 -41.83 88.94 -34.91
C LEU A 866 -41.52 89.79 -33.64
N CYS A 867 -40.41 90.54 -33.76
CA CYS A 867 -39.83 91.65 -32.94
C CYS A 867 -38.59 91.21 -32.13
N SER A 868 -37.39 91.80 -32.20
CA SER A 868 -36.96 93.13 -32.62
C SER A 868 -35.47 93.14 -33.02
N HIS A 869 -35.14 93.98 -33.99
CA HIS A 869 -33.77 94.42 -34.28
C HIS A 869 -33.26 95.38 -33.19
N LEU A 870 -31.93 95.45 -33.07
CA LEU A 870 -31.07 96.39 -32.32
C LEU A 870 -30.54 95.89 -30.96
N MET A 871 -29.35 95.29 -30.98
CA MET A 871 -28.19 95.76 -30.20
C MET A 871 -26.89 95.18 -30.76
N PHE A 872 -25.95 96.08 -31.05
CA PHE A 872 -24.62 95.85 -31.58
C PHE A 872 -23.64 95.43 -30.46
N MET A 873 -22.63 94.61 -30.83
CA MET A 873 -21.26 94.61 -30.30
C MET A 873 -21.02 94.20 -28.83
N CYS A 874 -20.73 92.92 -28.64
CA CYS A 874 -19.63 92.46 -27.77
C CYS A 874 -19.21 91.06 -28.22
N GLY A 875 -17.95 90.91 -28.64
CA GLY A 875 -17.35 89.62 -28.91
C GLY A 875 -17.25 88.79 -27.62
N ARG A 876 -18.14 87.81 -27.48
CA ARG A 876 -17.92 86.60 -26.72
C ARG A 876 -18.42 85.46 -27.59
N SER A 877 -17.54 84.54 -27.92
CA SER A 877 -17.87 83.23 -28.48
C SER A 877 -18.98 82.61 -27.66
N SER A 878 -20.19 82.53 -28.23
CA SER A 878 -21.21 81.65 -27.69
C SER A 878 -20.69 80.23 -27.89
N LEU A 879 -20.24 79.60 -26.82
CA LEU A 879 -20.16 78.15 -26.75
C LEU A 879 -21.58 77.65 -26.99
N GLU A 880 -21.90 77.28 -28.23
CA GLU A 880 -23.04 76.41 -28.48
C GLU A 880 -22.85 75.18 -27.59
N PRO A 881 -23.88 74.74 -26.83
CA PRO A 881 -23.76 73.53 -26.04
C PRO A 881 -23.41 72.39 -27.01
N SER A 882 -22.26 71.76 -26.80
CA SER A 882 -21.79 70.65 -27.62
C SER A 882 -22.89 69.59 -27.70
N THR A 883 -23.49 69.43 -28.87
CA THR A 883 -24.50 68.39 -29.09
C THR A 883 -23.82 67.03 -29.04
N CYS A 884 -24.54 66.02 -28.54
CA CYS A 884 -23.99 64.67 -28.49
C CYS A 884 -23.78 64.14 -29.92
N PRO A 885 -22.59 63.61 -30.28
CA PRO A 885 -22.34 63.12 -31.64
C PRO A 885 -23.24 61.94 -32.04
N ILE A 886 -23.84 61.25 -31.06
CA ILE A 886 -24.76 60.13 -31.28
C ILE A 886 -26.23 60.58 -31.40
N HIS A 887 -26.66 61.60 -30.64
CA HIS A 887 -28.08 62.01 -30.54
C HIS A 887 -28.40 63.35 -31.22
N ASN A 888 -27.37 64.14 -31.53
CA ASN A 888 -27.46 65.49 -32.09
C ASN A 888 -28.31 66.50 -31.27
N ILE A 889 -28.46 66.24 -29.97
CA ILE A 889 -29.19 67.04 -28.97
C ILE A 889 -28.29 67.16 -27.73
N PRO A 890 -28.43 68.21 -26.89
CA PRO A 890 -27.77 68.27 -25.59
C PRO A 890 -27.97 66.98 -24.79
N CYS A 891 -26.89 66.35 -24.36
CA CYS A 891 -26.91 65.11 -23.61
C CYS A 891 -26.04 65.29 -22.36
N GLU A 892 -26.63 65.07 -21.20
CA GLU A 892 -25.95 65.17 -19.90
C GLU A 892 -24.80 64.16 -19.82
N GLU A 893 -23.71 64.54 -19.14
CA GLU A 893 -22.70 63.59 -18.66
C GLU A 893 -23.38 62.55 -17.75
N ASP A 894 -23.00 61.27 -17.84
CA ASP A 894 -23.66 60.14 -17.16
C ASP A 894 -25.14 59.92 -17.55
N SER A 895 -25.54 60.32 -18.77
CA SER A 895 -26.87 60.07 -19.32
C SER A 895 -27.27 58.59 -19.22
N GLN A 896 -28.45 58.34 -18.66
CA GLN A 896 -29.00 57.00 -18.46
C GLN A 896 -29.56 56.34 -19.73
N LEU A 897 -29.48 57.05 -20.87
CA LEU A 897 -29.98 56.60 -22.17
C LEU A 897 -28.93 56.70 -23.28
N CYS A 898 -27.69 57.13 -22.99
CA CYS A 898 -26.65 57.33 -24.00
C CYS A 898 -25.39 56.52 -23.67
N LEU A 899 -25.09 55.50 -24.48
CA LEU A 899 -23.91 54.63 -24.28
C LEU A 899 -22.58 55.39 -24.29
N LEU A 900 -22.48 56.47 -25.05
CA LEU A 900 -21.28 57.30 -25.14
C LEU A 900 -21.08 58.07 -23.83
N LYS A 901 -22.06 58.87 -23.41
CA LYS A 901 -21.98 59.70 -22.20
C LYS A 901 -21.97 58.88 -20.90
N SER A 902 -22.40 57.62 -20.94
CA SER A 902 -22.30 56.70 -19.81
C SER A 902 -21.04 55.82 -19.82
N ASN A 903 -20.08 56.06 -20.71
CA ASN A 903 -18.83 55.29 -20.82
C ASN A 903 -19.03 53.77 -21.02
N CYS A 904 -20.07 53.37 -21.78
CA CYS A 904 -20.38 51.96 -22.04
C CYS A 904 -19.70 51.41 -23.30
N ILE A 905 -19.23 52.26 -24.22
CA ILE A 905 -18.72 51.82 -25.53
C ILE A 905 -17.46 50.95 -25.39
N LYS A 906 -16.45 51.39 -24.64
CA LYS A 906 -15.21 50.62 -24.47
C LYS A 906 -15.44 49.22 -23.88
N PRO A 907 -16.19 49.05 -22.77
CA PRO A 907 -16.55 47.73 -22.27
C PRO A 907 -17.26 46.84 -23.29
N LEU A 908 -18.13 47.41 -24.13
CA LEU A 908 -18.82 46.65 -25.18
C LEU A 908 -17.87 46.23 -26.31
N VAL A 909 -16.88 47.06 -26.67
CA VAL A 909 -15.83 46.72 -27.63
C VAL A 909 -14.94 45.60 -27.10
N ASP A 910 -14.55 45.66 -25.83
CA ASP A 910 -13.73 44.62 -25.20
C ASP A 910 -14.43 43.25 -25.26
N LEU A 911 -15.77 43.22 -25.16
CA LEU A 911 -16.60 42.01 -25.23
C LEU A 911 -16.78 41.43 -26.63
N LEU A 912 -16.37 42.13 -27.70
CA LEU A 912 -16.31 41.55 -29.05
C LEU A 912 -15.29 40.41 -29.12
N ASN A 913 -14.28 40.41 -28.24
CA ASN A 913 -13.28 39.36 -28.11
C ASN A 913 -13.63 38.30 -27.03
N ASP A 914 -14.87 38.26 -26.52
CA ASP A 914 -15.29 37.25 -25.53
C ASP A 914 -15.35 35.84 -26.14
N ASN A 915 -15.04 34.81 -25.35
CA ASN A 915 -15.07 33.41 -25.79
C ASN A 915 -16.49 32.89 -26.10
N THR A 916 -17.54 33.63 -25.69
CA THR A 916 -18.94 33.21 -25.82
C THR A 916 -19.64 33.94 -26.97
N THR A 917 -20.06 33.21 -28.00
CA THR A 917 -20.73 33.78 -29.18
C THR A 917 -22.01 34.55 -28.84
N SER A 918 -22.80 34.10 -27.86
CA SER A 918 -24.03 34.81 -27.44
C SER A 918 -23.76 36.18 -26.81
N VAL A 919 -22.62 36.34 -26.13
CA VAL A 919 -22.15 37.62 -25.57
C VAL A 919 -21.69 38.54 -26.69
N GLN A 920 -20.92 38.02 -27.65
CA GLN A 920 -20.47 38.77 -28.83
C GLN A 920 -21.67 39.27 -29.65
N ILE A 921 -22.68 38.42 -29.90
CA ILE A 921 -23.90 38.82 -30.60
C ILE A 921 -24.58 39.99 -29.87
N ALA A 922 -24.80 39.86 -28.56
CA ALA A 922 -25.44 40.91 -27.77
C ALA A 922 -24.63 42.22 -27.82
N ALA A 923 -23.29 42.16 -27.75
CA ALA A 923 -22.42 43.33 -27.81
C ALA A 923 -22.55 44.06 -29.16
N VAL A 924 -22.53 43.30 -30.27
CA VAL A 924 -22.74 43.85 -31.61
C VAL A 924 -24.13 44.48 -31.73
N GLU A 925 -25.18 43.84 -31.19
CA GLU A 925 -26.53 44.41 -31.20
C GLU A 925 -26.65 45.71 -30.39
N ALA A 926 -25.99 45.79 -29.24
CA ALA A 926 -25.98 47.01 -28.43
C ALA A 926 -25.24 48.14 -29.14
N LEU A 927 -24.06 47.87 -29.72
CA LEU A 927 -23.30 48.84 -30.52
C LEU A 927 -24.04 49.24 -31.81
N SER A 928 -24.79 48.33 -32.41
CA SER A 928 -25.62 48.57 -33.59
C SER A 928 -26.67 49.65 -33.33
N THR A 929 -27.14 49.82 -32.09
CA THR A 929 -28.05 50.91 -31.72
C THR A 929 -27.45 52.29 -32.00
N LEU A 930 -26.12 52.41 -32.15
CA LEU A 930 -25.42 53.65 -32.44
C LEU A 930 -25.40 54.01 -33.93
N VAL A 931 -25.71 53.07 -34.83
CA VAL A 931 -25.62 53.24 -36.30
C VAL A 931 -26.94 53.02 -37.06
N ILE A 932 -28.09 53.11 -36.38
CA ILE A 932 -29.43 53.12 -37.01
C ILE A 932 -29.74 54.51 -37.63
N GLU A 933 -30.07 54.56 -38.92
CA GLU A 933 -30.52 55.77 -39.63
C GLU A 933 -31.94 56.19 -39.17
N THR A 934 -32.11 57.43 -38.74
CA THR A 934 -33.43 58.07 -38.54
C THR A 934 -33.65 59.15 -39.62
N SER A 935 -34.92 59.46 -39.92
CA SER A 935 -35.35 60.31 -41.05
C SER A 935 -34.75 61.74 -41.05
N SER A 936 -34.20 62.20 -39.93
CA SER A 936 -33.51 63.49 -39.74
C SER A 936 -31.99 63.36 -39.98
N SER A 937 -31.61 63.23 -41.25
CA SER A 937 -30.27 62.84 -41.75
C SER A 937 -29.18 63.93 -41.75
N SER A 938 -29.03 64.73 -40.69
CA SER A 938 -27.96 65.75 -40.66
C SER A 938 -26.69 65.39 -39.88
N ASN A 939 -26.63 64.30 -39.10
CA ASN A 939 -25.43 64.01 -38.28
C ASN A 939 -25.00 62.53 -38.15
N PHE A 940 -25.45 61.64 -39.05
CA PHE A 940 -25.02 60.22 -39.07
C PHE A 940 -23.50 60.07 -39.24
N LYS A 941 -22.89 60.96 -40.03
CA LYS A 941 -21.43 61.01 -40.24
C LYS A 941 -20.67 61.28 -38.94
N GLY A 942 -21.15 62.22 -38.11
CA GLY A 942 -20.52 62.55 -36.82
C GLY A 942 -20.54 61.38 -35.84
N ALA A 943 -21.60 60.57 -35.83
CA ALA A 943 -21.66 59.35 -35.03
C ALA A 943 -20.64 58.30 -35.49
N VAL A 944 -20.49 58.10 -36.81
CA VAL A 944 -19.50 57.16 -37.38
C VAL A 944 -18.06 57.62 -37.13
N ASP A 945 -17.78 58.92 -37.29
CA ASP A 945 -16.45 59.49 -37.02
C ASP A 945 -16.06 59.34 -35.54
N GLU A 946 -17.02 59.48 -34.61
CA GLU A 946 -16.79 59.24 -33.18
C GLU A 946 -16.52 57.75 -32.88
N LEU A 947 -17.27 56.84 -33.51
CA LEU A 947 -17.07 55.38 -33.36
C LEU A 947 -15.70 54.92 -33.91
N GLU A 948 -15.21 55.56 -34.98
CA GLU A 948 -13.86 55.36 -35.50
C GLU A 948 -12.80 55.77 -34.48
N GLN A 949 -12.95 56.96 -33.85
CA GLN A 949 -12.01 57.44 -32.82
C GLN A 949 -11.98 56.52 -31.59
N LEU A 950 -13.11 55.90 -31.26
CA LEU A 950 -13.22 54.95 -30.15
C LEU A 950 -12.77 53.52 -30.51
N GLY A 951 -12.32 53.26 -31.74
CA GLY A 951 -11.82 51.96 -32.19
C GLY A 951 -12.89 50.89 -32.38
N VAL A 952 -14.18 51.28 -32.44
CA VAL A 952 -15.30 50.34 -32.56
C VAL A 952 -15.28 49.65 -33.93
N ILE A 953 -14.97 50.41 -34.98
CA ILE A 953 -15.02 49.95 -36.38
C ILE A 953 -13.97 48.87 -36.63
N ASP A 954 -12.72 49.11 -36.22
CA ASP A 954 -11.63 48.13 -36.34
C ASP A 954 -11.93 46.83 -35.57
N ALA A 955 -12.49 46.94 -34.36
CA ALA A 955 -12.85 45.77 -33.57
C ALA A 955 -13.95 44.92 -34.22
N VAL A 956 -14.99 45.56 -34.79
CA VAL A 956 -16.07 44.86 -35.50
C VAL A 956 -15.57 44.22 -36.79
N ILE A 957 -14.68 44.90 -37.55
CA ILE A 957 -14.05 44.33 -38.74
C ILE A 957 -13.22 43.10 -38.38
N THR A 958 -12.40 43.19 -37.33
CA THR A 958 -11.57 42.07 -36.84
C THR A 958 -12.44 40.87 -36.49
N LEU A 959 -13.51 41.08 -35.70
CA LEU A 959 -14.47 40.04 -35.36
C LEU A 959 -15.11 39.42 -36.61
N PHE A 960 -15.56 40.23 -37.56
CA PHE A 960 -16.17 39.73 -38.80
C PHE A 960 -15.21 38.87 -39.64
N THR A 961 -13.92 39.21 -39.67
CA THR A 961 -12.92 38.43 -40.42
C THR A 961 -12.62 37.06 -39.82
N GLU A 962 -12.89 36.86 -38.54
CA GLU A 962 -12.62 35.61 -37.81
C GLU A 962 -13.88 34.73 -37.63
N VAL A 963 -15.07 35.33 -37.73
CA VAL A 963 -16.35 34.68 -37.43
C VAL A 963 -16.79 33.71 -38.55
N ARG A 964 -17.25 32.53 -38.12
CA ARG A 964 -17.85 31.50 -39.00
C ARG A 964 -19.28 31.88 -39.43
N PRO A 965 -19.80 31.32 -40.54
CA PRO A 965 -21.16 31.57 -40.98
C PRO A 965 -22.20 31.29 -39.89
N GLY A 966 -23.08 32.26 -39.64
CA GLY A 966 -24.11 32.18 -38.58
C GLY A 966 -24.67 33.55 -38.20
N GLU A 967 -25.41 33.62 -37.09
CA GLU A 967 -26.06 34.84 -36.62
C GLU A 967 -25.05 35.97 -36.30
N LEU A 968 -23.92 35.64 -35.67
CA LEU A 968 -22.89 36.64 -35.37
C LEU A 968 -22.31 37.28 -36.64
N GLN A 969 -22.11 36.49 -37.71
CA GLN A 969 -21.69 36.98 -39.01
C GLN A 969 -22.74 37.92 -39.62
N GLU A 970 -24.02 37.57 -39.50
CA GLU A 970 -25.13 38.39 -39.98
C GLU A 970 -25.20 39.75 -39.26
N ARG A 971 -25.08 39.76 -37.93
CA ARG A 971 -25.15 41.01 -37.15
C ARG A 971 -23.94 41.91 -37.38
N THR A 972 -22.74 41.34 -37.47
CA THR A 972 -21.50 42.08 -37.72
C THR A 972 -21.46 42.66 -39.13
N VAL A 973 -21.83 41.88 -40.16
CA VAL A 973 -21.87 42.39 -41.53
C VAL A 973 -22.90 43.51 -41.70
N TRP A 974 -24.04 43.43 -41.00
CA TRP A 974 -25.05 44.49 -41.02
C TRP A 974 -24.48 45.80 -40.46
N MET A 975 -23.76 45.73 -39.34
CA MET A 975 -23.15 46.92 -38.73
C MET A 975 -22.05 47.51 -39.65
N ILE A 976 -21.21 46.66 -40.23
CA ILE A 976 -20.17 47.07 -41.20
C ILE A 976 -20.79 47.74 -42.42
N GLU A 977 -21.84 47.15 -42.99
CA GLU A 977 -22.57 47.73 -44.13
C GLU A 977 -23.06 49.14 -43.83
N ARG A 978 -23.63 49.36 -42.63
CA ARG A 978 -24.12 50.69 -42.21
C ARG A 978 -23.02 51.72 -42.05
N ILE A 979 -21.88 51.32 -41.50
CA ILE A 979 -20.71 52.19 -41.33
C ILE A 979 -20.13 52.60 -42.70
N LEU A 980 -20.02 51.65 -43.63
CA LEU A 980 -19.40 51.86 -44.93
C LEU A 980 -20.21 52.74 -45.90
N ARG A 981 -21.48 53.04 -45.59
CA ARG A 981 -22.29 54.02 -46.34
C ARG A 981 -21.79 55.45 -46.18
N VAL A 982 -21.10 55.76 -45.08
CA VAL A 982 -20.48 57.06 -44.87
C VAL A 982 -19.17 57.09 -45.66
N GLU A 983 -19.00 58.05 -46.58
CA GLU A 983 -17.82 58.11 -47.45
C GLU A 983 -16.51 58.22 -46.66
N ASN A 984 -15.86 57.08 -46.41
CA ASN A 984 -14.53 57.00 -45.80
C ASN A 984 -13.65 56.05 -46.63
N HIS A 985 -12.69 56.63 -47.35
CA HIS A 985 -11.88 55.91 -48.36
C HIS A 985 -10.88 54.90 -47.74
N ARG A 986 -10.74 54.88 -46.41
CA ARG A 986 -9.72 54.09 -45.68
C ARG A 986 -9.95 52.58 -45.74
N HIS A 987 -11.19 52.09 -45.62
CA HIS A 987 -11.45 50.65 -45.51
C HIS A 987 -11.47 49.91 -46.85
N SER A 988 -11.48 50.64 -47.98
CA SER A 988 -11.38 50.05 -49.33
C SER A 988 -10.06 49.34 -49.61
N LEU A 989 -9.01 49.63 -48.84
CA LEU A 989 -7.69 49.02 -48.93
C LEU A 989 -7.50 47.79 -48.01
N ASN A 990 -8.49 47.48 -47.15
CA ASN A 990 -8.40 46.34 -46.24
C ASN A 990 -8.78 45.04 -46.97
N GLN A 991 -7.77 44.31 -47.47
CA GLN A 991 -7.98 43.07 -48.23
C GLN A 991 -8.65 41.96 -47.41
N ALA A 992 -8.41 41.89 -46.10
CA ALA A 992 -9.04 40.89 -45.23
C ALA A 992 -10.55 41.12 -45.12
N LEU A 993 -10.97 42.37 -44.95
CA LEU A 993 -12.39 42.75 -44.96
C LEU A 993 -13.07 42.43 -46.30
N VAL A 994 -12.45 42.81 -47.42
CA VAL A 994 -13.01 42.53 -48.75
C VAL A 994 -13.17 41.03 -48.98
N TRP A 995 -12.18 40.23 -48.60
CA TRP A 995 -12.25 38.78 -48.73
C TRP A 995 -13.35 38.16 -47.86
N ALA A 996 -13.46 38.58 -46.59
CA ALA A 996 -14.53 38.13 -45.69
C ALA A 996 -15.93 38.51 -46.21
N LEU A 997 -16.08 39.70 -46.82
CA LEU A 997 -17.33 40.13 -47.45
C LEU A 997 -17.69 39.29 -48.68
N VAL A 998 -16.71 38.95 -49.53
CA VAL A 998 -16.92 38.05 -50.68
C VAL A 998 -17.34 36.66 -50.21
N GLU A 999 -16.72 36.15 -49.16
CA GLU A 999 -17.05 34.85 -48.59
C GLU A 999 -18.47 34.83 -47.99
N ALA A 1000 -18.82 35.86 -47.22
CA ALA A 1000 -20.16 36.08 -46.69
C ALA A 1000 -21.22 36.22 -47.80
N PHE A 1001 -20.89 36.87 -48.92
CA PHE A 1001 -21.77 36.98 -50.09
C PHE A 1001 -22.01 35.62 -50.79
N LYS A 1002 -21.00 34.75 -50.85
CA LYS A 1002 -21.12 33.42 -51.46
C LYS A 1002 -21.86 32.44 -50.56
N HIS A 1003 -21.49 32.38 -49.29
CA HIS A 1003 -21.82 31.27 -48.39
C HIS A 1003 -22.74 31.66 -47.21
N GLY A 1004 -23.03 32.94 -47.01
CA GLY A 1004 -23.91 33.41 -45.94
C GLY A 1004 -25.40 33.08 -46.14
N ASN A 1005 -26.22 33.33 -45.11
CA ASN A 1005 -27.67 33.26 -45.22
C ASN A 1005 -28.22 34.44 -46.06
N ALA A 1006 -29.53 34.46 -46.36
CA ALA A 1006 -30.13 35.46 -47.24
C ALA A 1006 -29.85 36.92 -46.81
N ASN A 1007 -29.89 37.21 -45.50
CA ASN A 1007 -29.62 38.53 -44.95
C ASN A 1007 -28.13 38.89 -45.01
N THR A 1008 -27.26 37.96 -44.62
CA THR A 1008 -25.80 38.12 -44.70
C THR A 1008 -25.35 38.40 -46.12
N LYS A 1009 -25.87 37.66 -47.12
CA LYS A 1009 -25.52 37.89 -48.54
C LYS A 1009 -25.91 39.28 -48.99
N ARG A 1010 -27.12 39.72 -48.65
CA ARG A 1010 -27.62 41.06 -49.02
C ARG A 1010 -26.76 42.16 -48.40
N ASN A 1011 -26.51 42.09 -47.10
CA ASN A 1011 -25.68 43.09 -46.40
C ASN A 1011 -24.23 43.08 -46.93
N ALA A 1012 -23.65 41.91 -47.22
CA ALA A 1012 -22.32 41.80 -47.81
C ALA A 1012 -22.25 42.42 -49.22
N GLN A 1013 -23.28 42.21 -50.05
CA GLN A 1013 -23.38 42.83 -51.37
C GLN A 1013 -23.44 44.36 -51.28
N ASP A 1014 -24.27 44.88 -50.38
CA ASP A 1014 -24.44 46.32 -50.15
C ASP A 1014 -23.13 46.95 -49.63
N ALA A 1015 -22.42 46.26 -48.74
CA ALA A 1015 -21.09 46.66 -48.26
C ALA A 1015 -20.03 46.66 -49.37
N LEU A 1016 -19.96 45.61 -50.21
CA LEU A 1016 -19.03 45.54 -51.34
C LEU A 1016 -19.30 46.63 -52.40
N THR A 1017 -20.56 46.98 -52.60
CA THR A 1017 -20.98 48.08 -53.48
C THR A 1017 -20.53 49.42 -52.92
N SER A 1018 -20.68 49.63 -51.62
CA SER A 1018 -20.22 50.84 -50.92
C SER A 1018 -18.69 51.01 -50.97
N LEU A 1019 -17.94 49.89 -50.95
CA LEU A 1019 -16.48 49.86 -51.16
C LEU A 1019 -16.04 50.00 -52.63
N LYS A 1020 -16.98 50.13 -53.58
CA LYS A 1020 -16.73 50.18 -55.03
C LYS A 1020 -16.02 48.94 -55.58
N GLN A 1021 -16.09 47.80 -54.87
CA GLN A 1021 -15.56 46.50 -55.32
C GLN A 1021 -16.53 45.78 -56.28
N LEU A 1022 -17.80 46.22 -56.28
CA LEU A 1022 -18.81 45.86 -57.27
C LEU A 1022 -19.26 47.14 -58.01
N SER A 1023 -19.33 47.10 -59.34
CA SER A 1023 -19.92 48.19 -60.13
C SER A 1023 -21.44 48.18 -59.97
N GLY A 1024 -22.00 49.15 -59.23
CA GLY A 1024 -23.43 49.21 -58.94
C GLY A 1024 -24.29 49.60 -60.14
N VAL A 1025 -25.35 48.82 -60.41
CA VAL A 1025 -26.58 49.34 -61.03
C VAL A 1025 -27.41 49.94 -59.89
N SER A 1026 -27.47 51.26 -59.81
CA SER A 1026 -28.30 51.97 -58.82
C SER A 1026 -29.79 51.81 -59.18
N GLY A 1027 -30.49 50.92 -58.48
CA GLY A 1027 -31.95 50.96 -58.41
C GLY A 1027 -32.38 51.98 -57.35
N ASN A 1028 -32.89 53.12 -57.79
CA ASN A 1028 -33.53 54.14 -56.95
C ASN A 1028 -34.47 53.51 -55.91
N ARG A 1029 -34.18 53.68 -54.62
CA ARG A 1029 -35.14 53.45 -53.53
C ARG A 1029 -35.52 54.76 -52.87
N ARG A 1030 -36.52 55.42 -53.45
CA ARG A 1030 -37.42 56.36 -52.77
C ARG A 1030 -38.85 55.97 -53.14
N SER A 1031 -39.43 55.04 -52.38
CA SER A 1031 -40.87 54.86 -52.10
C SER A 1031 -41.16 53.41 -51.71
N LEU A 1032 -41.34 53.17 -50.40
CA LEU A 1032 -42.35 52.31 -49.74
C LEU A 1032 -41.93 52.11 -48.28
#